data_AF-A0ABD1EI54-F1
#
_entry.id   AF-A0ABD1EI54-F1
#
_cell.length_a   1.000
_cell.length_b   1.000
_cell.length_c   1.000
_cell.angle_alpha   90.00
_cell.angle_beta   90.00
_cell.angle_gamma   90.00
#
_symmetry.space_group_name_H-M   'P 1'
#
loop_
_entity.id
_entity.type
_entity.pdbx_description
1 polymer ?
#
loop_
_entity_poly.entity_id
_entity_poly.type
_entity_poly.pdbx_seq_one_letter_code
_entity_poly.pdbx_strand_id
1 'polypeptide(L)'
;MENNLILDKIFELINTTSKLADLDFRTILNAIIKLLNEQHARDSKSCKNILHILTKVFTSLNQADESLFSKALNLICKDGTPFSVKPILTNLHSLYLKLTGRTASQVAIMKIFFKMAMHPDQSASVFVEHLYHSVLYSTELDGKTYGSEKYSNVLFTDEFDYDLLVLKWKKLIKYQHVSHVINNYQHREPGHSILLNSLLNYVQYKEYEALTSYITANIAHICMCDFSYHILDSYKRILQNRTDFPQADLRKFRIIHTNLWNMLIKQLCPVSCVKSFLELVRILRNILGLPNDDAHKENLLTYVSECAYRSLRQNHISVGSIMHLTELCVTFKKLPPNQIILYFEQILEQPENITLLQAQYQETLIQLISFFGTIAMLDRQKIPVAIKLFDKALTASDVTVQITTIKIYYSFCTEIIQEFDEIIKFCFRHITGDHLVLTRVCLTILEELIHNNYVLLNAEDFIRFIRHLASSSLHIFMRHLLNERFLISNKHDVGRFYVTTLVYMSGYQKLDNYPITGEFFKNINDHPNELMNLLFNAVQVKTKFNILKEICLILDLFVQGKCTLDDDFFVLFHYFLYTFKVMSEKMAFTYKESFYNQVIRSIDKQIFSKDPKYKGLSIYGDYDSDVKQCTMSLLTLVSFIQEQEEGHLIAVLDTVICWIDHIKPELIHYIQYENCKDFQLPLKKLNQIYQTNKQQLEEFLNNCKRTTI
;
A
#
# COMPACT_ATOMS: atom_id res chain seq x y z
N MET A 1 -10.15 -45.20 -19.05
CA MET A 1 -10.90 -44.23 -18.21
C MET A 1 -10.37 -44.40 -16.80
N GLU A 2 -9.42 -43.55 -16.40
CA GLU A 2 -8.84 -43.60 -15.05
C GLU A 2 -9.72 -42.78 -14.10
N ASN A 3 -9.99 -43.32 -12.90
CA ASN A 3 -10.75 -42.67 -11.84
C ASN A 3 -10.14 -41.29 -11.51
N ASN A 4 -10.83 -40.24 -11.91
CA ASN A 4 -10.43 -38.88 -11.60
C ASN A 4 -10.99 -38.52 -10.21
N LEU A 5 -10.23 -38.86 -9.17
CA LEU A 5 -10.51 -38.60 -7.75
C LEU A 5 -11.04 -37.18 -7.45
N ILE A 6 -10.72 -36.21 -8.30
CA ILE A 6 -11.18 -34.82 -8.17
C ILE A 6 -12.63 -34.67 -8.65
N LEU A 7 -13.01 -35.32 -9.76
CA LEU A 7 -14.40 -35.38 -10.20
C LEU A 7 -15.24 -36.12 -9.17
N ASP A 8 -14.75 -37.24 -8.64
CA ASP A 8 -15.46 -38.01 -7.61
C ASP A 8 -15.67 -37.17 -6.33
N LYS A 9 -14.65 -36.43 -5.87
CA LYS A 9 -14.79 -35.48 -4.74
C LYS A 9 -15.71 -34.30 -5.04
N ILE A 10 -15.71 -33.77 -6.26
CA ILE A 10 -16.65 -32.71 -6.68
C ILE A 10 -18.07 -33.26 -6.65
N PHE A 11 -18.31 -34.47 -7.17
CA PHE A 11 -19.61 -35.12 -7.13
C PHE A 11 -20.03 -35.51 -5.71
N GLU A 12 -19.11 -35.90 -4.83
CA GLU A 12 -19.38 -36.21 -3.43
C GLU A 12 -19.76 -34.96 -2.62
N LEU A 13 -19.09 -33.82 -2.88
CA LEU A 13 -19.46 -32.50 -2.35
C LEU A 13 -20.79 -31.98 -2.90
N ILE A 14 -21.11 -32.27 -4.15
CA ILE A 14 -22.41 -31.96 -4.76
C ILE A 14 -23.51 -32.84 -4.12
N ASN A 15 -23.24 -34.12 -3.91
CA ASN A 15 -24.16 -35.07 -3.29
C ASN A 15 -24.49 -34.72 -1.83
N THR A 16 -23.56 -34.11 -1.09
CA THR A 16 -23.80 -33.64 0.29
C THR A 16 -24.70 -32.40 0.35
N THR A 17 -24.89 -31.67 -0.76
CA THR A 17 -25.74 -30.47 -0.84
C THR A 17 -27.18 -30.72 -1.32
N SER A 18 -27.51 -31.96 -1.69
CA SER A 18 -28.89 -32.45 -1.95
C SER A 18 -29.75 -31.60 -2.91
N LYS A 19 -29.18 -31.06 -4.00
CA LYS A 19 -29.93 -30.43 -5.11
C LYS A 19 -29.31 -30.80 -6.45
N LEU A 20 -29.81 -31.88 -7.07
CA LEU A 20 -29.27 -32.43 -8.31
C LEU A 20 -30.12 -32.13 -9.57
N ALA A 21 -31.18 -31.32 -9.44
CA ALA A 21 -32.02 -30.93 -10.57
C ALA A 21 -31.73 -29.52 -11.12
N ASP A 22 -31.03 -28.65 -10.37
CA ASP A 22 -30.63 -27.30 -10.80
C ASP A 22 -29.24 -26.98 -10.23
N LEU A 23 -28.20 -27.56 -10.84
CA LEU A 23 -26.82 -27.25 -10.45
C LEU A 23 -26.45 -25.83 -10.93
N ASP A 24 -26.62 -24.84 -10.06
CA ASP A 24 -26.06 -23.50 -10.26
C ASP A 24 -24.54 -23.61 -10.36
N PHE A 25 -23.98 -23.17 -11.50
CA PHE A 25 -22.55 -23.15 -11.79
C PHE A 25 -21.74 -22.44 -10.69
N ARG A 26 -22.35 -21.49 -9.99
CA ARG A 26 -21.79 -20.82 -8.81
C ARG A 26 -21.40 -21.82 -7.72
N THR A 27 -22.20 -22.87 -7.53
CA THR A 27 -21.98 -23.94 -6.53
C THR A 27 -20.78 -24.80 -6.90
N ILE A 28 -20.60 -25.11 -8.19
CA ILE A 28 -19.44 -25.86 -8.69
C ILE A 28 -18.15 -25.05 -8.50
N LEU A 29 -18.17 -23.75 -8.81
CA LEU A 29 -17.02 -22.88 -8.57
C LEU A 29 -16.69 -22.72 -7.10
N ASN A 30 -17.69 -22.55 -6.24
CA ASN A 30 -17.49 -22.49 -4.80
C ASN A 30 -16.91 -23.80 -4.25
N ALA A 31 -17.37 -24.95 -4.73
CA ALA A 31 -16.82 -26.26 -4.36
C ALA A 31 -15.35 -26.40 -4.80
N ILE A 32 -15.01 -25.97 -6.01
CA ILE A 32 -13.62 -25.99 -6.51
C ILE A 32 -12.73 -25.02 -5.71
N ILE A 33 -13.21 -23.81 -5.41
CA ILE A 33 -12.50 -22.84 -4.57
C ILE A 33 -12.25 -23.40 -3.18
N LYS A 34 -13.26 -24.07 -2.59
CA LYS A 34 -13.15 -24.72 -1.28
C LYS A 34 -12.11 -25.85 -1.31
N LEU A 35 -12.15 -26.72 -2.32
CA LEU A 35 -11.17 -27.80 -2.52
C LEU A 35 -9.74 -27.28 -2.71
N LEU A 36 -9.57 -26.17 -3.44
CA LEU A 36 -8.28 -25.51 -3.63
C LEU A 36 -7.76 -24.88 -2.33
N ASN A 37 -8.64 -24.32 -1.49
CA ASN A 37 -8.29 -23.74 -0.21
C ASN A 37 -7.93 -24.78 0.86
N GLU A 38 -8.58 -25.94 0.89
CA GLU A 38 -8.51 -26.85 2.03
C GLU A 38 -7.38 -27.89 1.94
N GLN A 39 -6.99 -28.40 0.76
CA GLN A 39 -6.02 -29.53 0.69
C GLN A 39 -5.09 -29.62 -0.54
N HIS A 40 -5.33 -28.90 -1.65
CA HIS A 40 -4.71 -29.26 -2.94
C HIS A 40 -3.87 -28.18 -3.66
N ALA A 41 -3.71 -26.97 -3.10
CA ALA A 41 -2.91 -25.90 -3.71
C ALA A 41 -1.42 -26.24 -3.93
N ARG A 42 -0.90 -27.29 -3.28
CA ARG A 42 0.52 -27.68 -3.32
C ARG A 42 0.86 -28.84 -4.27
N ASP A 43 -0.14 -29.50 -4.86
CA ASP A 43 0.09 -30.60 -5.80
C ASP A 43 -0.09 -30.15 -7.26
N SER A 44 1.03 -30.05 -7.97
CA SER A 44 1.10 -29.62 -9.38
C SER A 44 0.25 -30.50 -10.33
N LYS A 45 0.08 -31.80 -10.04
CA LYS A 45 -0.68 -32.73 -10.88
C LYS A 45 -2.19 -32.51 -10.72
N SER A 46 -2.65 -32.30 -9.48
CA SER A 46 -4.03 -31.99 -9.15
C SER A 46 -4.48 -30.61 -9.68
N CYS A 47 -3.63 -29.59 -9.56
CA CYS A 47 -3.89 -28.25 -10.11
C CYS A 47 -4.05 -28.26 -11.64
N LYS A 48 -3.27 -29.11 -12.34
CA LYS A 48 -3.35 -29.30 -13.79
C LYS A 48 -4.70 -29.84 -14.26
N ASN A 49 -5.22 -30.83 -13.55
CA ASN A 49 -6.51 -31.46 -13.83
C ASN A 49 -7.67 -30.50 -13.49
N ILE A 50 -7.58 -29.78 -12.37
CA ILE A 50 -8.56 -28.76 -11.98
C ILE A 50 -8.63 -27.64 -13.02
N LEU A 51 -7.49 -27.15 -13.50
CA LEU A 51 -7.45 -26.12 -14.55
C LEU A 51 -8.05 -26.62 -15.88
N HIS A 52 -7.80 -27.88 -16.27
CA HIS A 52 -8.40 -28.45 -17.48
C HIS A 52 -9.94 -28.52 -17.37
N ILE A 53 -10.45 -28.92 -16.21
CA ILE A 53 -11.89 -28.96 -15.92
C ILE A 53 -12.47 -27.54 -15.98
N LEU A 54 -11.86 -26.58 -15.28
CA LEU A 54 -12.31 -25.19 -15.30
C LEU A 54 -12.29 -24.61 -16.72
N THR A 55 -11.22 -24.83 -17.49
CA THR A 55 -11.10 -24.35 -18.87
C THR A 55 -12.27 -24.83 -19.73
N LYS A 56 -12.60 -26.13 -19.69
CA LYS A 56 -13.73 -26.68 -20.44
C LYS A 56 -15.06 -26.08 -19.99
N VAL A 57 -15.28 -26.00 -18.69
CA VAL A 57 -16.55 -25.49 -18.16
C VAL A 57 -16.75 -24.01 -18.51
N PHE A 58 -15.72 -23.18 -18.44
CA PHE A 58 -15.82 -21.75 -18.76
C PHE A 58 -15.97 -21.45 -20.25
N THR A 59 -15.36 -22.25 -21.13
CA THR A 59 -15.57 -22.09 -22.58
C THR A 59 -16.98 -22.46 -23.03
N SER A 60 -17.73 -23.19 -22.20
CA SER A 60 -19.10 -23.64 -22.51
C SER A 60 -20.19 -22.75 -21.91
N LEU A 61 -19.84 -21.70 -21.14
CA LEU A 61 -20.80 -20.86 -20.42
C LEU A 61 -20.84 -19.44 -20.96
N ASN A 62 -22.04 -18.99 -21.36
CA ASN A 62 -22.27 -17.64 -21.90
C ASN A 62 -22.36 -16.55 -20.81
N GLN A 63 -22.69 -16.90 -19.56
CA GLN A 63 -22.72 -16.01 -18.40
C GLN A 63 -22.00 -16.69 -17.22
N ALA A 64 -20.90 -16.13 -16.74
CA ALA A 64 -20.14 -16.66 -15.62
C ALA A 64 -19.83 -15.54 -14.62
N ASP A 65 -19.84 -15.87 -13.32
CA ASP A 65 -19.44 -14.94 -12.25
C ASP A 65 -17.92 -14.71 -12.32
N GLU A 66 -17.52 -13.57 -12.91
CA GLU A 66 -16.11 -13.22 -13.15
C GLU A 66 -15.28 -13.14 -11.85
N SER A 67 -15.93 -12.82 -10.71
CA SER A 67 -15.27 -12.71 -9.41
C SER A 67 -14.83 -14.07 -8.87
N LEU A 68 -15.71 -15.07 -8.96
CA LEU A 68 -15.40 -16.44 -8.57
C LEU A 68 -14.40 -17.09 -9.51
N PHE A 69 -14.44 -16.76 -10.80
CA PHE A 69 -13.45 -17.21 -11.76
C PHE A 69 -12.05 -16.67 -11.45
N SER A 70 -11.92 -15.36 -11.22
CA SER A 70 -10.66 -14.74 -10.83
C SER A 70 -10.10 -15.38 -9.55
N LYS A 71 -10.97 -15.62 -8.57
CA LYS A 71 -10.60 -16.29 -7.32
C LYS A 71 -10.10 -17.72 -7.55
N ALA A 72 -10.78 -18.51 -8.37
CA ALA A 72 -10.37 -19.87 -8.70
C ALA A 72 -9.00 -19.89 -9.43
N LEU A 73 -8.82 -19.03 -10.44
CA LEU A 73 -7.56 -18.91 -11.17
C LEU A 73 -6.38 -18.50 -10.28
N ASN A 74 -6.59 -17.50 -9.42
CA ASN A 74 -5.57 -17.04 -8.49
C ASN A 74 -5.16 -18.14 -7.51
N LEU A 75 -6.10 -18.98 -7.06
CA LEU A 75 -5.82 -20.10 -6.16
C LEU A 75 -5.04 -21.22 -6.85
N ILE A 76 -5.33 -21.53 -8.11
CA ILE A 76 -4.61 -22.56 -8.88
C ILE A 76 -3.14 -22.20 -9.10
N CYS A 77 -2.85 -20.91 -9.23
CA CYS A 77 -1.50 -20.40 -9.53
C CYS A 77 -0.84 -19.70 -8.33
N LYS A 78 -1.40 -19.82 -7.12
CA LYS A 78 -0.93 -19.14 -5.90
C LYS A 78 0.51 -19.52 -5.56
N ASP A 79 0.82 -20.81 -5.62
CA ASP A 79 2.14 -21.37 -5.27
C ASP A 79 2.86 -21.99 -6.49
N GLY A 80 2.34 -21.78 -7.70
CA GLY A 80 2.92 -22.32 -8.93
C GLY A 80 4.24 -21.61 -9.31
N THR A 81 5.28 -22.38 -9.61
CA THR A 81 6.50 -21.90 -10.28
C THR A 81 6.34 -21.97 -11.80
N PRO A 82 7.14 -21.23 -12.59
CA PRO A 82 7.08 -21.31 -14.05
C PRO A 82 7.27 -22.74 -14.58
N PHE A 83 8.14 -23.53 -13.94
CA PHE A 83 8.31 -24.95 -14.28
C PHE A 83 6.99 -25.74 -14.17
N SER A 84 6.22 -25.51 -13.10
CA SER A 84 4.95 -26.21 -12.85
C SER A 84 3.80 -25.74 -13.75
N VAL A 85 3.79 -24.46 -14.15
CA VAL A 85 2.73 -23.84 -14.97
C VAL A 85 3.02 -23.96 -16.46
N LYS A 86 4.29 -24.13 -16.88
CA LYS A 86 4.68 -24.27 -18.29
C LYS A 86 3.84 -25.31 -19.06
N PRO A 87 3.54 -26.51 -18.52
CA PRO A 87 2.78 -27.53 -19.24
C PRO A 87 1.30 -27.19 -19.53
N ILE A 88 0.76 -26.12 -18.95
CA ILE A 88 -0.62 -25.65 -19.16
C ILE A 88 -0.69 -24.29 -19.86
N LEU A 89 0.45 -23.72 -20.25
CA LEU A 89 0.53 -22.41 -20.90
C LEU A 89 -0.35 -22.34 -22.15
N THR A 90 -0.33 -23.35 -23.02
CA THR A 90 -1.15 -23.38 -24.24
C THR A 90 -2.66 -23.35 -23.92
N ASN A 91 -3.08 -24.04 -22.86
CA ASN A 91 -4.49 -24.04 -22.44
C ASN A 91 -4.89 -22.68 -21.87
N LEU A 92 -4.03 -22.07 -21.05
CA LEU A 92 -4.24 -20.73 -20.51
C LEU A 92 -4.29 -19.68 -21.63
N HIS A 93 -3.43 -19.79 -22.64
CA HIS A 93 -3.41 -18.92 -23.81
C HIS A 93 -4.70 -19.02 -24.62
N SER A 94 -5.14 -20.25 -24.92
CA SER A 94 -6.42 -20.47 -25.62
C SER A 94 -7.60 -19.92 -24.81
N LEU A 95 -7.60 -20.15 -23.50
CA LEU A 95 -8.64 -19.62 -22.60
C LEU A 95 -8.64 -18.08 -22.57
N TYR A 96 -7.47 -17.45 -22.45
CA TYR A 96 -7.32 -15.99 -22.50
C TYR A 96 -7.96 -15.39 -23.75
N LEU A 97 -7.68 -15.98 -24.92
CA LEU A 97 -8.23 -15.53 -26.20
C LEU A 97 -9.73 -15.78 -26.30
N LYS A 98 -10.23 -16.95 -25.86
CA LYS A 98 -11.66 -17.27 -25.83
C LYS A 98 -12.46 -16.33 -24.93
N LEU A 99 -11.83 -15.79 -23.89
CA LEU A 99 -12.43 -14.83 -22.96
C LEU A 99 -12.33 -13.36 -23.42
N THR A 100 -11.95 -13.11 -24.68
CA THR A 100 -11.95 -11.76 -25.25
C THR A 100 -13.32 -11.09 -25.12
N GLY A 101 -13.39 -10.00 -24.36
CA GLY A 101 -14.63 -9.29 -24.02
C GLY A 101 -15.09 -9.47 -22.56
N ARG A 102 -14.40 -10.32 -21.77
CA ARG A 102 -14.59 -10.50 -20.32
C ARG A 102 -13.37 -9.98 -19.56
N THR A 103 -13.33 -8.67 -19.33
CA THR A 103 -12.13 -7.93 -18.88
C THR A 103 -11.52 -8.46 -17.59
N ALA A 104 -12.30 -8.70 -16.53
CA ALA A 104 -11.72 -9.15 -15.24
C ALA A 104 -11.11 -10.56 -15.34
N SER A 105 -11.73 -11.41 -16.16
CA SER A 105 -11.27 -12.77 -16.44
C SER A 105 -9.95 -12.78 -17.23
N GLN A 106 -9.83 -11.91 -18.24
CA GLN A 106 -8.60 -11.75 -19.01
C GLN A 106 -7.45 -11.18 -18.16
N VAL A 107 -7.74 -10.18 -17.32
CA VAL A 107 -6.75 -9.60 -16.40
C VAL A 107 -6.23 -10.67 -15.42
N ALA A 108 -7.08 -11.54 -14.89
CA ALA A 108 -6.67 -12.60 -13.98
C ALA A 108 -5.68 -13.60 -14.64
N ILE A 109 -5.94 -14.02 -15.88
CA ILE A 109 -5.01 -14.88 -16.62
C ILE A 109 -3.72 -14.12 -16.96
N MET A 110 -3.81 -12.84 -17.33
CA MET A 110 -2.64 -12.02 -17.59
C MET A 110 -1.76 -11.86 -16.35
N LYS A 111 -2.34 -11.72 -15.15
CA LYS A 111 -1.61 -11.73 -13.87
C LYS A 111 -0.83 -13.03 -13.66
N ILE A 112 -1.37 -14.17 -14.10
CA ILE A 112 -0.64 -15.44 -14.07
C ILE A 112 0.55 -15.40 -15.03
N PHE A 113 0.35 -15.01 -16.30
CA PHE A 113 1.44 -14.92 -17.27
C PHE A 113 2.54 -13.97 -16.82
N PHE A 114 2.16 -12.79 -16.31
CA PHE A 114 3.06 -11.77 -15.81
C PHE A 114 3.85 -12.28 -14.60
N LYS A 115 3.19 -12.88 -13.60
CA LYS A 115 3.84 -13.48 -12.42
C LYS A 115 4.85 -14.54 -12.83
N MET A 116 4.50 -15.43 -13.76
CA MET A 116 5.41 -16.48 -14.23
C MET A 116 6.59 -15.92 -15.02
N ALA A 117 6.38 -14.89 -15.84
CA ALA A 117 7.45 -14.19 -16.56
C ALA A 117 8.40 -13.45 -15.61
N MET A 118 7.90 -12.89 -14.51
CA MET A 118 8.70 -12.12 -13.55
C MET A 118 9.50 -13.00 -12.60
N HIS A 119 9.10 -14.26 -12.41
CA HIS A 119 9.79 -15.21 -11.55
C HIS A 119 11.29 -15.36 -11.89
N PRO A 120 12.17 -15.58 -10.90
CA PRO A 120 13.62 -15.76 -11.11
C PRO A 120 14.04 -17.12 -11.69
N ASP A 121 13.09 -18.02 -11.95
CA ASP A 121 13.37 -19.38 -12.45
C ASP A 121 13.72 -19.32 -13.95
N GLN A 122 14.67 -20.15 -14.39
CA GLN A 122 15.04 -20.27 -15.81
C GLN A 122 13.83 -20.62 -16.70
N SER A 123 12.87 -21.38 -16.18
CA SER A 123 11.63 -21.73 -16.89
C SER A 123 10.73 -20.51 -17.18
N ALA A 124 10.97 -19.36 -16.53
CA ALA A 124 10.26 -18.11 -16.80
C ALA A 124 10.48 -17.61 -18.25
N SER A 125 11.60 -17.98 -18.90
CA SER A 125 11.90 -17.52 -20.27
C SER A 125 10.81 -17.86 -21.27
N VAL A 126 10.14 -19.01 -21.10
CA VAL A 126 9.04 -19.45 -21.96
C VAL A 126 7.84 -18.51 -21.85
N PHE A 127 7.55 -18.00 -20.66
CA PHE A 127 6.47 -17.03 -20.44
C PHE A 127 6.85 -15.64 -20.95
N VAL A 128 8.11 -15.25 -20.79
CA VAL A 128 8.66 -14.00 -21.34
C VAL A 128 8.54 -14.01 -22.87
N GLU A 129 8.97 -15.08 -23.54
CA GLU A 129 8.85 -15.26 -25.00
C GLU A 129 7.39 -15.32 -25.43
N HIS A 130 6.54 -16.03 -24.69
CA HIS A 130 5.11 -16.13 -24.98
C HIS A 130 4.44 -14.75 -25.00
N LEU A 131 4.63 -13.96 -23.94
CA LEU A 131 4.09 -12.60 -23.87
C LEU A 131 4.67 -11.72 -24.97
N TYR A 132 5.98 -11.80 -25.22
CA TYR A 132 6.65 -11.03 -26.26
C TYR A 132 6.07 -11.27 -27.66
N HIS A 133 5.89 -12.55 -28.02
CA HIS A 133 5.31 -12.90 -29.32
C HIS A 133 3.84 -12.52 -29.41
N SER A 134 3.07 -12.70 -28.33
CA SER A 134 1.63 -12.42 -28.32
C SER A 134 1.30 -10.92 -28.36
N VAL A 135 2.20 -10.04 -27.90
CA VAL A 135 2.03 -8.59 -28.07
C VAL A 135 2.47 -8.08 -29.44
N LEU A 136 3.26 -8.86 -30.20
CA LEU A 136 3.73 -8.47 -31.52
C LEU A 136 2.87 -8.99 -32.65
N TYR A 137 2.41 -10.24 -32.54
CA TYR A 137 1.79 -10.96 -33.64
C TYR A 137 0.35 -11.37 -33.30
N SER A 138 -0.51 -11.34 -34.31
CA SER A 138 -1.83 -11.92 -34.23
C SER A 138 -1.76 -13.43 -34.01
N THR A 139 -2.69 -13.97 -33.23
CA THR A 139 -2.83 -15.42 -32.99
C THR A 139 -4.10 -15.94 -33.63
N GLU A 140 -4.00 -17.03 -34.38
CA GLU A 140 -5.17 -17.77 -34.90
C GLU A 140 -5.56 -18.89 -33.94
N LEU A 141 -6.84 -18.94 -33.56
CA LEU A 141 -7.40 -19.98 -32.70
C LEU A 141 -8.80 -20.34 -33.19
N ASP A 142 -9.03 -21.62 -33.46
CA ASP A 142 -10.32 -22.16 -33.93
C ASP A 142 -10.90 -21.40 -35.14
N GLY A 143 -10.05 -21.00 -36.09
CA GLY A 143 -10.43 -20.24 -37.30
C GLY A 143 -10.70 -18.76 -37.08
N LYS A 144 -10.49 -18.23 -35.87
CA LYS A 144 -10.61 -16.81 -35.54
C LYS A 144 -9.24 -16.18 -35.31
N THR A 145 -8.97 -15.06 -35.97
CA THR A 145 -7.77 -14.26 -35.76
C THR A 145 -7.98 -13.29 -34.59
N TYR A 146 -7.08 -13.33 -33.62
CA TYR A 146 -7.01 -12.40 -32.50
C TYR A 146 -5.79 -11.51 -32.69
N GLY A 147 -5.99 -10.20 -32.78
CA GLY A 147 -4.89 -9.26 -32.97
C GLY A 147 -4.05 -9.05 -31.71
N SER A 148 -2.86 -8.45 -31.90
CA SER A 148 -1.91 -8.12 -30.84
C SER A 148 -2.47 -7.14 -29.79
N GLU A 149 -3.48 -6.36 -30.14
CA GLU A 149 -4.16 -5.43 -29.23
C GLU A 149 -4.81 -6.17 -28.06
N LYS A 150 -5.17 -7.45 -28.23
CA LYS A 150 -5.74 -8.27 -27.15
C LYS A 150 -4.77 -8.49 -26.01
N TYR A 151 -3.46 -8.51 -26.27
CA TYR A 151 -2.44 -8.64 -25.23
C TYR A 151 -1.94 -7.27 -24.79
N SER A 152 -1.55 -6.43 -25.74
CA SER A 152 -0.90 -5.15 -25.44
C SER A 152 -1.80 -4.21 -24.64
N ASN A 153 -3.09 -4.11 -24.94
CA ASN A 153 -4.00 -3.22 -24.18
C ASN A 153 -4.26 -3.67 -22.75
N VAL A 154 -4.04 -4.94 -22.41
CA VAL A 154 -4.21 -5.44 -21.03
C VAL A 154 -2.89 -5.31 -20.28
N LEU A 155 -1.80 -5.72 -20.92
CA LEU A 155 -0.47 -5.78 -20.31
C LEU A 155 0.14 -4.40 -20.05
N PHE A 156 -0.18 -3.40 -20.88
CA PHE A 156 0.31 -2.02 -20.74
C PHE A 156 -0.67 -1.12 -19.99
N THR A 157 -1.30 -1.66 -18.94
CA THR A 157 -2.14 -0.92 -17.99
C THR A 157 -1.42 -0.78 -16.65
N ASP A 158 -1.88 0.15 -15.80
CA ASP A 158 -1.31 0.39 -14.47
C ASP A 158 -1.40 -0.83 -13.52
N GLU A 159 -2.16 -1.87 -13.90
CA GLU A 159 -2.23 -3.15 -13.18
C GLU A 159 -0.94 -3.97 -13.26
N PHE A 160 -0.03 -3.65 -14.19
CA PHE A 160 1.19 -4.41 -14.46
C PHE A 160 2.41 -3.49 -14.52
N ASP A 161 3.51 -3.92 -13.89
CA ASP A 161 4.83 -3.29 -14.04
C ASP A 161 5.46 -3.70 -15.38
N TYR A 162 4.92 -3.14 -16.47
CA TYR A 162 5.35 -3.50 -17.82
C TYR A 162 6.79 -3.06 -18.13
N ASP A 163 7.33 -2.05 -17.43
CA ASP A 163 8.72 -1.62 -17.59
C ASP A 163 9.69 -2.75 -17.21
N LEU A 164 9.43 -3.44 -16.10
CA LEU A 164 10.19 -4.61 -15.67
C LEU A 164 10.09 -5.75 -16.70
N LEU A 165 8.92 -5.96 -17.29
CA LEU A 165 8.72 -6.98 -18.33
C LEU A 165 9.46 -6.65 -19.62
N VAL A 166 9.37 -5.39 -20.08
CA VAL A 166 10.07 -4.92 -21.27
C VAL A 166 11.59 -5.08 -21.11
N LEU A 167 12.14 -4.86 -19.90
CA LEU A 167 13.54 -5.13 -19.61
C LEU A 167 13.91 -6.61 -19.85
N LYS A 168 13.02 -7.55 -19.49
CA LYS A 168 13.22 -8.98 -19.78
C LYS A 168 13.15 -9.30 -21.28
N TRP A 169 12.43 -8.50 -22.06
CA TRP A 169 12.38 -8.64 -23.53
C TRP A 169 13.60 -8.12 -24.25
N LYS A 170 14.49 -7.34 -23.61
CA LYS A 170 15.63 -6.66 -24.25
C LYS A 170 16.39 -7.51 -25.27
N LYS A 171 16.65 -8.79 -24.97
CA LYS A 171 17.40 -9.71 -25.86
C LYS A 171 16.59 -10.24 -27.05
N LEU A 172 15.26 -10.18 -26.98
CA LEU A 172 14.34 -10.62 -28.04
C LEU A 172 14.03 -9.51 -29.05
N ILE A 173 14.22 -8.25 -28.66
CA ILE A 173 13.89 -7.09 -29.47
C ILE A 173 14.84 -6.98 -30.67
N LYS A 174 14.25 -6.94 -31.87
CA LYS A 174 14.96 -6.85 -33.15
C LYS A 174 14.37 -5.73 -34.00
N TYR A 175 15.19 -5.21 -34.92
CA TYR A 175 14.82 -4.17 -35.87
C TYR A 175 13.54 -4.50 -36.67
N GLN A 176 13.43 -5.74 -37.16
CA GLN A 176 12.26 -6.21 -37.90
C GLN A 176 10.96 -6.20 -37.09
N HIS A 177 11.04 -6.33 -35.76
CA HIS A 177 9.84 -6.29 -34.90
C HIS A 177 9.29 -4.87 -34.78
N VAL A 178 10.16 -3.85 -34.78
CA VAL A 178 9.73 -2.44 -34.84
C VAL A 178 9.03 -2.16 -36.18
N SER A 179 9.62 -2.61 -37.28
CA SER A 179 9.00 -2.52 -38.62
C SER A 179 7.62 -3.18 -38.66
N HIS A 180 7.50 -4.39 -38.11
CA HIS A 180 6.23 -5.11 -38.01
C HIS A 180 5.16 -4.33 -37.23
N VAL A 181 5.51 -3.76 -36.07
CA VAL A 181 4.59 -2.97 -35.25
C VAL A 181 4.14 -1.70 -35.99
N ILE A 182 5.05 -1.02 -36.69
CA ILE A 182 4.71 0.17 -37.49
C ILE A 182 3.75 -0.20 -38.63
N ASN A 183 3.98 -1.31 -39.33
CA ASN A 183 3.16 -1.72 -40.47
C ASN A 183 1.74 -2.17 -40.07
N ASN A 184 1.56 -2.63 -38.82
CA ASN A 184 0.26 -3.08 -38.29
C ASN A 184 -0.34 -2.08 -37.28
N TYR A 185 0.18 -0.85 -37.25
CA TYR A 185 -0.12 0.11 -36.20
C TYR A 185 -1.58 0.59 -36.22
N GLN A 186 -2.20 0.62 -35.05
CA GLN A 186 -3.55 1.14 -34.86
C GLN A 186 -3.56 2.20 -33.75
N HIS A 187 -3.69 3.48 -34.12
CA HIS A 187 -3.67 4.62 -33.18
C HIS A 187 -4.85 4.66 -32.20
N ARG A 188 -5.91 3.86 -32.43
CA ARG A 188 -7.02 3.75 -31.50
C ARG A 188 -6.72 2.81 -30.33
N GLU A 189 -5.68 1.99 -30.45
CA GLU A 189 -5.28 1.00 -29.45
C GLU A 189 -4.07 1.53 -28.65
N PRO A 190 -4.24 1.90 -27.37
CA PRO A 190 -3.15 2.46 -26.56
C PRO A 190 -1.93 1.55 -26.46
N GLY A 191 -2.16 0.24 -26.36
CA GLY A 191 -1.12 -0.78 -26.21
C GLY A 191 -0.13 -0.80 -27.37
N HIS A 192 -0.57 -0.50 -28.60
CA HIS A 192 0.33 -0.39 -29.75
C HIS A 192 1.28 0.81 -29.65
N SER A 193 0.78 1.93 -29.13
CA SER A 193 1.58 3.14 -28.93
C SER A 193 2.66 2.91 -27.87
N ILE A 194 2.26 2.32 -26.73
CA ILE A 194 3.17 1.97 -25.63
C ILE A 194 4.21 0.95 -26.10
N LEU A 195 3.79 -0.10 -26.81
CA LEU A 195 4.68 -1.12 -27.35
C LEU A 195 5.72 -0.51 -28.29
N LEU A 196 5.30 0.29 -29.28
CA LEU A 196 6.23 0.91 -30.23
C LEU A 196 7.28 1.76 -29.50
N ASN A 197 6.84 2.61 -28.57
CA ASN A 197 7.73 3.45 -27.78
C ASN A 197 8.72 2.61 -26.95
N SER A 198 8.23 1.50 -26.39
CA SER A 198 9.03 0.57 -25.58
C SER A 198 10.09 -0.17 -26.39
N LEU A 199 9.76 -0.62 -27.60
CA LEU A 199 10.72 -1.29 -28.49
C LEU A 199 11.85 -0.34 -28.93
N LEU A 200 11.52 0.93 -29.18
CA LEU A 200 12.48 1.96 -29.58
C LEU A 200 13.47 2.34 -28.46
N ASN A 201 13.22 1.97 -27.20
CA ASN A 201 14.23 2.10 -26.12
C ASN A 201 15.46 1.21 -26.36
N TYR A 202 15.30 0.11 -27.11
CA TYR A 202 16.33 -0.93 -27.25
C TYR A 202 16.84 -1.09 -28.68
N VAL A 203 16.23 -0.40 -29.65
CA VAL A 203 16.58 -0.48 -31.07
C VAL A 203 16.67 0.92 -31.66
N GLN A 204 17.82 1.21 -32.28
CA GLN A 204 18.02 2.42 -33.06
C GLN A 204 17.38 2.29 -34.45
N TYR A 205 16.05 2.43 -34.52
CA TYR A 205 15.28 2.35 -35.76
C TYR A 205 15.39 3.66 -36.57
N LYS A 206 15.60 3.57 -37.89
CA LYS A 206 15.87 4.72 -38.78
C LYS A 206 14.84 4.93 -39.89
N GLU A 207 14.01 3.92 -40.18
CA GLU A 207 12.97 4.02 -41.20
C GLU A 207 11.77 4.80 -40.67
N TYR A 208 11.41 5.90 -41.32
CA TYR A 208 10.31 6.77 -40.86
C TYR A 208 9.15 6.86 -41.84
N GLU A 209 9.30 6.40 -43.09
CA GLU A 209 8.38 6.71 -44.19
C GLU A 209 6.97 6.17 -43.95
N ALA A 210 6.87 4.91 -43.50
CA ALA A 210 5.61 4.27 -43.15
C ALA A 210 4.90 5.02 -42.01
N LEU A 211 5.61 5.29 -40.92
CA LEU A 211 5.06 6.00 -39.77
C LEU A 211 4.70 7.46 -40.09
N THR A 212 5.48 8.14 -40.92
CA THR A 212 5.19 9.51 -41.38
C THR A 212 3.91 9.55 -42.21
N SER A 213 3.75 8.59 -43.13
CA SER A 213 2.56 8.50 -43.98
C SER A 213 1.33 8.18 -43.12
N TYR A 214 1.49 7.29 -42.14
CA TYR A 214 0.45 6.97 -41.17
C TYR A 214 0.03 8.18 -40.32
N ILE A 215 1.00 8.90 -39.72
CA ILE A 215 0.74 10.09 -38.90
C ILE A 215 0.06 11.16 -39.75
N THR A 216 0.55 11.43 -40.96
CA THR A 216 -0.04 12.43 -41.85
C THR A 216 -1.51 12.11 -42.17
N ALA A 217 -1.84 10.84 -42.43
CA ALA A 217 -3.20 10.41 -42.74
C ALA A 217 -4.15 10.47 -41.52
N ASN A 218 -3.62 10.31 -40.31
CA ASN A 218 -4.43 10.19 -39.08
C ASN A 218 -4.20 11.34 -38.09
N ILE A 219 -3.56 12.44 -38.50
CA ILE A 219 -3.03 13.45 -37.57
C ILE A 219 -4.10 14.07 -36.70
N ALA A 220 -5.29 14.34 -37.25
CA ALA A 220 -6.40 14.91 -36.48
C ALA A 220 -6.84 13.98 -35.35
N HIS A 221 -6.93 12.67 -35.62
CA HIS A 221 -7.28 11.67 -34.61
C HIS A 221 -6.17 11.48 -33.60
N ILE A 222 -4.92 11.31 -34.06
CA ILE A 222 -3.76 11.18 -33.18
C ILE A 222 -3.67 12.36 -32.23
N CYS A 223 -3.89 13.59 -32.73
CA CYS A 223 -3.76 14.77 -31.89
C CYS A 223 -4.81 14.87 -30.78
N MET A 224 -5.92 14.15 -30.88
CA MET A 224 -7.01 14.16 -29.90
C MET A 224 -6.96 12.95 -28.94
N CYS A 225 -6.00 12.03 -29.10
CA CYS A 225 -5.90 10.83 -28.26
C CYS A 225 -5.02 11.08 -27.01
N ASP A 226 -5.49 10.66 -25.83
CA ASP A 226 -4.82 10.86 -24.52
C ASP A 226 -3.44 10.19 -24.41
N PHE A 227 -3.23 9.13 -25.18
CA PHE A 227 -1.98 8.35 -25.23
C PHE A 227 -1.12 8.70 -26.45
N SER A 228 -1.44 9.78 -27.17
CA SER A 228 -0.71 10.20 -28.37
C SER A 228 0.74 10.60 -28.08
N TYR A 229 1.07 10.98 -26.85
CA TYR A 229 2.44 11.27 -26.45
C TYR A 229 3.41 10.11 -26.76
N HIS A 230 2.96 8.85 -26.68
CA HIS A 230 3.79 7.68 -27.00
C HIS A 230 4.14 7.61 -28.49
N ILE A 231 3.17 7.82 -29.39
CA ILE A 231 3.43 7.78 -30.84
C ILE A 231 4.28 8.98 -31.27
N LEU A 232 4.06 10.15 -30.67
CA LEU A 232 4.83 11.35 -30.94
C LEU A 232 6.28 11.21 -30.48
N ASP A 233 6.52 10.64 -29.30
CA ASP A 233 7.90 10.36 -28.83
C ASP A 233 8.56 9.25 -29.66
N SER A 234 7.82 8.21 -30.03
CA SER A 234 8.31 7.17 -30.95
C SER A 234 8.77 7.78 -32.27
N TYR A 235 7.94 8.64 -32.87
CA TYR A 235 8.25 9.29 -34.13
C TYR A 235 9.45 10.23 -34.01
N LYS A 236 9.49 11.05 -32.95
CA LYS A 236 10.62 11.91 -32.61
C LYS A 236 11.94 11.13 -32.56
N ARG A 237 11.98 9.99 -31.86
CA ARG A 237 13.19 9.15 -31.74
C ARG A 237 13.65 8.61 -33.08
N ILE A 238 12.73 8.11 -33.90
CA ILE A 238 13.04 7.62 -35.24
C ILE A 238 13.63 8.75 -36.10
N LEU A 239 13.05 9.96 -36.06
CA LEU A 239 13.56 11.11 -36.80
C LEU A 239 14.96 11.52 -36.32
N GLN A 240 15.21 11.51 -34.99
CA GLN A 240 16.52 11.86 -34.42
C GLN A 240 17.64 10.86 -34.78
N ASN A 241 17.29 9.62 -35.12
CA ASN A 241 18.27 8.60 -35.53
C ASN A 241 18.79 8.78 -36.96
N ARG A 242 18.31 9.80 -37.69
CA ARG A 242 18.65 10.04 -39.09
C ARG A 242 19.18 11.45 -39.29
N THR A 243 20.13 11.59 -40.21
CA THR A 243 20.79 12.86 -40.55
C THR A 243 20.15 13.57 -41.74
N ASP A 244 19.65 12.80 -42.72
CA ASP A 244 19.21 13.34 -44.02
C ASP A 244 17.81 12.87 -44.42
N PHE A 245 17.04 13.79 -45.01
CA PHE A 245 15.64 13.60 -45.41
C PHE A 245 15.42 14.03 -46.87
N PRO A 246 14.82 13.18 -47.73
CA PRO A 246 14.46 13.54 -49.10
C PRO A 246 13.46 14.70 -49.16
N GLN A 247 13.53 15.50 -50.23
CA GLN A 247 12.64 16.65 -50.46
C GLN A 247 11.14 16.31 -50.43
N ALA A 248 10.76 15.10 -50.88
CA ALA A 248 9.37 14.67 -50.88
C ALA A 248 8.78 14.55 -49.46
N ASP A 249 9.60 14.18 -48.47
CA ASP A 249 9.17 14.00 -47.09
C ASP A 249 9.09 15.31 -46.31
N LEU A 250 9.88 16.33 -46.69
CA LEU A 250 9.81 17.66 -46.10
C LEU A 250 8.41 18.28 -46.19
N ARG A 251 7.65 17.98 -47.26
CA ARG A 251 6.24 18.40 -47.38
C ARG A 251 5.36 17.75 -46.31
N LYS A 252 5.51 16.44 -46.08
CA LYS A 252 4.76 15.72 -45.03
C LYS A 252 5.12 16.24 -43.65
N PHE A 253 6.41 16.46 -43.38
CA PHE A 253 6.87 17.06 -42.13
C PHE A 253 6.29 18.46 -41.90
N ARG A 254 6.19 19.29 -42.94
CA ARG A 254 5.55 20.62 -42.85
C ARG A 254 4.05 20.51 -42.50
N ILE A 255 3.35 19.54 -43.08
CA ILE A 255 1.93 19.27 -42.76
C ILE A 255 1.81 18.86 -41.29
N ILE A 256 2.66 17.95 -40.82
CA ILE A 256 2.65 17.51 -39.42
C ILE A 256 2.93 18.69 -38.49
N HIS A 257 4.02 19.43 -38.73
CA HIS A 257 4.41 20.60 -37.96
C HIS A 257 3.29 21.65 -37.85
N THR A 258 2.65 21.98 -38.97
CA THR A 258 1.56 22.98 -39.01
C THR A 258 0.33 22.50 -38.24
N ASN A 259 -0.03 21.22 -38.37
CA ASN A 259 -1.16 20.67 -37.64
C ASN A 259 -0.91 20.62 -36.12
N LEU A 260 0.31 20.27 -35.69
CA LEU A 260 0.65 20.29 -34.26
C LEU A 260 0.47 21.69 -33.66
N TRP A 261 0.96 22.73 -34.33
CA TRP A 261 0.73 24.12 -33.92
C TRP A 261 -0.76 24.49 -33.88
N ASN A 262 -1.51 24.12 -34.92
CA ASN A 262 -2.95 24.38 -34.96
C ASN A 262 -3.71 23.69 -33.82
N MET A 263 -3.33 22.47 -33.46
CA MET A 263 -3.96 21.73 -32.36
C MET A 263 -3.63 22.31 -30.99
N LEU A 264 -2.39 22.77 -30.78
CA LEU A 264 -1.98 23.50 -29.58
C LEU A 264 -2.76 24.82 -29.44
N ILE A 265 -2.85 25.62 -30.51
CA ILE A 265 -3.59 26.90 -30.49
C ILE A 265 -5.06 26.67 -30.20
N LYS A 266 -5.69 25.67 -30.83
CA LYS A 266 -7.10 25.35 -30.62
C LYS A 266 -7.39 24.62 -29.31
N GLN A 267 -6.37 24.26 -28.52
CA GLN A 267 -6.49 23.47 -27.29
C GLN A 267 -7.24 22.14 -27.51
N LEU A 268 -6.99 21.50 -28.66
CA LEU A 268 -7.62 20.22 -29.03
C LEU A 268 -6.76 19.00 -28.66
N CYS A 269 -5.50 19.23 -28.26
CA CYS A 269 -4.64 18.17 -27.74
C CYS A 269 -4.91 17.92 -26.26
N PRO A 270 -4.81 16.68 -25.77
CA PRO A 270 -4.84 16.41 -24.33
C PRO A 270 -3.68 17.09 -23.60
N VAL A 271 -3.91 17.55 -22.36
CA VAL A 271 -2.91 18.24 -21.53
C VAL A 271 -1.63 17.41 -21.38
N SER A 272 -1.78 16.10 -21.15
CA SER A 272 -0.67 15.15 -21.01
C SER A 272 0.26 15.09 -22.23
N CYS A 273 -0.19 15.53 -23.40
CA CYS A 273 0.53 15.43 -24.66
C CYS A 273 1.23 16.73 -25.08
N VAL A 274 0.93 17.86 -24.44
CA VAL A 274 1.45 19.20 -24.83
C VAL A 274 2.97 19.23 -24.94
N LYS A 275 3.68 18.65 -23.96
CA LYS A 275 5.15 18.55 -23.99
C LYS A 275 5.65 17.78 -25.21
N SER A 276 5.10 16.60 -25.48
CA SER A 276 5.51 15.77 -26.63
C SER A 276 5.21 16.44 -27.98
N PHE A 277 4.11 17.20 -28.07
CA PHE A 277 3.81 18.03 -29.24
C PHE A 277 4.90 19.08 -29.47
N LEU A 278 5.22 19.87 -28.44
CA LEU A 278 6.22 20.94 -28.53
C LEU A 278 7.62 20.40 -28.81
N GLU A 279 7.99 19.25 -28.24
CA GLU A 279 9.25 18.58 -28.53
C GLU A 279 9.32 18.12 -30.00
N LEU A 280 8.26 17.52 -30.53
CA LEU A 280 8.21 17.08 -31.93
C LEU A 280 8.21 18.28 -32.89
N VAL A 281 7.47 19.35 -32.57
CA VAL A 281 7.49 20.63 -33.30
C VAL A 281 8.93 21.13 -33.43
N ARG A 282 9.68 21.17 -32.32
CA ARG A 282 11.08 21.60 -32.32
C ARG A 282 11.96 20.74 -33.23
N ILE A 283 11.78 19.42 -33.22
CA ILE A 283 12.54 18.50 -34.08
C ILE A 283 12.19 18.72 -35.56
N LEU A 284 10.90 18.78 -35.89
CA LEU A 284 10.44 19.02 -37.26
C LEU A 284 10.91 20.39 -37.79
N ARG A 285 10.86 21.43 -36.96
CA ARG A 285 11.37 22.76 -37.29
C ARG A 285 12.85 22.72 -37.68
N ASN A 286 13.67 22.03 -36.87
CA ASN A 286 15.10 21.89 -37.15
C ASN A 286 15.35 21.12 -38.47
N ILE A 287 14.59 20.04 -38.72
CA ILE A 287 14.66 19.28 -39.97
C ILE A 287 14.25 20.14 -41.18
N LEU A 288 13.23 20.99 -41.01
CA LEU A 288 12.70 21.84 -42.07
C LEU A 288 13.49 23.14 -42.29
N GLY A 289 14.48 23.44 -41.45
CA GLY A 289 15.25 24.70 -41.50
C GLY A 289 14.39 25.95 -41.28
N LEU A 290 13.34 25.85 -40.45
CA LEU A 290 12.44 26.97 -40.16
C LEU A 290 13.07 27.94 -39.13
N PRO A 291 12.69 29.23 -39.14
CA PRO A 291 13.15 30.20 -38.14
C PRO A 291 12.73 29.81 -36.72
N ASN A 292 13.32 30.47 -35.72
CA ASN A 292 12.99 30.19 -34.32
C ASN A 292 11.52 30.54 -34.00
N ASP A 293 10.89 29.74 -33.13
CA ASP A 293 9.46 29.81 -32.84
C ASP A 293 9.14 30.70 -31.63
N ASP A 294 10.07 31.54 -31.16
CA ASP A 294 9.86 32.26 -29.90
C ASP A 294 8.64 33.19 -29.95
N ALA A 295 8.38 33.85 -31.09
CA ALA A 295 7.16 34.61 -31.32
C ALA A 295 5.90 33.72 -31.32
N HIS A 296 5.95 32.52 -31.91
CA HIS A 296 4.81 31.60 -31.90
C HIS A 296 4.52 31.08 -30.49
N LYS A 297 5.55 30.81 -29.67
CA LYS A 297 5.40 30.40 -28.28
C LYS A 297 4.80 31.51 -27.42
N GLU A 298 5.26 32.75 -27.61
CA GLU A 298 4.72 33.93 -26.91
C GLU A 298 3.25 34.19 -27.29
N ASN A 299 2.92 34.08 -28.58
CA ASN A 299 1.55 34.18 -29.07
C ASN A 299 0.66 33.06 -28.51
N LEU A 300 1.16 31.81 -28.48
CA LEU A 300 0.43 30.69 -27.91
C LEU A 300 0.17 30.91 -26.42
N LEU A 301 1.18 31.31 -25.65
CA LEU A 301 1.05 31.58 -24.22
C LEU A 301 0.03 32.71 -23.96
N THR A 302 0.09 33.78 -24.76
CA THR A 302 -0.86 34.90 -24.67
C THR A 302 -2.28 34.46 -24.99
N TYR A 303 -2.47 33.75 -26.11
CA TYR A 303 -3.78 33.27 -26.54
C TYR A 303 -4.42 32.30 -25.53
N VAL A 304 -3.66 31.32 -25.06
CA VAL A 304 -4.16 30.35 -24.05
C VAL A 304 -4.45 31.06 -22.72
N SER A 305 -3.66 32.06 -22.35
CA SER A 305 -3.94 32.89 -21.17
C SER A 305 -5.26 33.65 -21.30
N GLU A 306 -5.54 34.24 -22.47
CA GLU A 306 -6.83 34.91 -22.72
C GLU A 306 -8.01 33.93 -22.70
N CYS A 307 -7.84 32.73 -23.26
CA CYS A 307 -8.86 31.68 -23.20
C CYS A 307 -9.15 31.30 -21.75
N ALA A 308 -8.11 31.01 -20.95
CA ALA A 308 -8.26 30.68 -19.53
C ALA A 308 -8.94 31.81 -18.74
N TYR A 309 -8.59 33.06 -19.04
CA TYR A 309 -9.25 34.25 -18.49
C TYR A 309 -10.75 34.29 -18.83
N ARG A 310 -11.12 34.10 -20.10
CA ARG A 310 -12.53 34.14 -20.54
C ARG A 310 -13.35 33.01 -19.89
N SER A 311 -12.79 31.80 -19.82
CA SER A 311 -13.44 30.65 -19.19
C SER A 311 -13.75 30.90 -17.72
N LEU A 312 -12.78 31.46 -16.99
CA LEU A 312 -12.95 31.79 -15.58
C LEU A 312 -13.94 32.94 -15.35
N ARG A 313 -13.92 33.98 -16.20
CA ARG A 313 -14.82 35.15 -16.09
C ARG A 313 -16.27 34.85 -16.43
N GLN A 314 -16.52 33.96 -17.40
CA GLN A 314 -17.87 33.69 -17.91
C GLN A 314 -18.58 32.54 -17.18
N ASN A 315 -17.95 31.94 -16.16
CA ASN A 315 -18.36 30.64 -15.59
C ASN A 315 -18.57 29.55 -16.67
N HIS A 316 -18.04 29.75 -17.88
CA HIS A 316 -18.02 28.76 -18.94
C HIS A 316 -16.78 27.91 -18.71
N ILE A 317 -16.97 26.87 -17.90
CA ILE A 317 -15.92 25.94 -17.51
C ILE A 317 -15.48 25.14 -18.76
N SER A 318 -14.53 25.66 -19.53
CA SER A 318 -13.70 24.79 -20.36
C SER A 318 -12.69 24.13 -19.43
N VAL A 319 -13.02 22.92 -18.98
CA VAL A 319 -12.30 22.10 -17.97
C VAL A 319 -10.80 21.91 -18.30
N GLY A 320 -10.30 22.30 -19.48
CA GLY A 320 -8.90 22.13 -19.87
C GLY A 320 -8.04 23.40 -19.93
N SER A 321 -8.58 24.62 -19.96
CA SER A 321 -7.79 25.78 -20.41
C SER A 321 -6.74 26.25 -19.41
N ILE A 322 -7.01 26.18 -18.10
CA ILE A 322 -6.03 26.53 -17.07
C ILE A 322 -4.92 25.47 -17.02
N MET A 323 -5.24 24.18 -17.11
CA MET A 323 -4.22 23.12 -17.17
C MET A 323 -3.33 23.19 -18.41
N HIS A 324 -3.90 23.53 -19.58
CA HIS A 324 -3.09 23.80 -20.78
C HIS A 324 -2.13 24.97 -20.53
N LEU A 325 -2.61 26.05 -19.91
CA LEU A 325 -1.76 27.18 -19.56
C LEU A 325 -0.63 26.75 -18.61
N THR A 326 -0.96 25.99 -17.56
CA THR A 326 0.02 25.44 -16.60
C THR A 326 1.11 24.64 -17.31
N GLU A 327 0.73 23.69 -18.17
CA GLU A 327 1.68 22.83 -18.89
C GLU A 327 2.56 23.61 -19.88
N LEU A 328 2.00 24.66 -20.53
CA LEU A 328 2.79 25.58 -21.35
C LEU A 328 3.79 26.38 -20.52
N CYS A 329 3.41 26.85 -19.34
CA CYS A 329 4.32 27.58 -18.44
C CYS A 329 5.49 26.67 -17.99
N VAL A 330 5.20 25.41 -17.63
CA VAL A 330 6.23 24.41 -17.31
C VAL A 330 7.14 24.14 -18.50
N THR A 331 6.56 23.84 -19.66
CA THR A 331 7.32 23.43 -20.85
C THR A 331 8.18 24.57 -21.39
N PHE A 332 7.68 25.80 -21.38
CA PHE A 332 8.43 26.98 -21.82
C PHE A 332 9.33 27.57 -20.73
N LYS A 333 9.16 27.17 -19.47
CA LYS A 333 9.80 27.79 -18.30
C LYS A 333 9.60 29.31 -18.30
N LYS A 334 8.38 29.75 -18.60
CA LYS A 334 7.99 31.16 -18.73
C LYS A 334 6.67 31.41 -18.01
N LEU A 335 6.57 32.58 -17.38
CA LEU A 335 5.35 33.07 -16.78
C LEU A 335 4.38 33.58 -17.86
N PRO A 336 3.06 33.46 -17.65
CA PRO A 336 2.07 34.13 -18.48
C PRO A 336 2.08 35.65 -18.22
N PRO A 337 1.37 36.45 -19.05
CA PRO A 337 1.29 37.89 -18.83
C PRO A 337 0.82 38.24 -17.41
N ASN A 338 1.54 39.13 -16.72
CA ASN A 338 1.27 39.48 -15.31
C ASN A 338 -0.18 39.92 -15.03
N GLN A 339 -0.85 40.53 -16.01
CA GLN A 339 -2.25 40.94 -15.90
C GLN A 339 -3.19 39.75 -15.64
N ILE A 340 -2.89 38.58 -16.22
CA ILE A 340 -3.67 37.36 -16.07
C ILE A 340 -3.47 36.79 -14.67
N ILE A 341 -2.22 36.79 -14.19
CA ILE A 341 -1.87 36.35 -12.83
C ILE A 341 -2.61 37.22 -11.80
N LEU A 342 -2.52 38.55 -11.92
CA LEU A 342 -3.20 39.50 -11.03
C LEU A 342 -4.73 39.30 -11.05
N TYR A 343 -5.31 39.01 -12.20
CA TYR A 343 -6.75 38.76 -12.30
C TYR A 343 -7.16 37.46 -11.60
N PHE A 344 -6.41 36.37 -11.80
CA PHE A 344 -6.67 35.11 -11.09
C PHE A 344 -6.49 35.29 -9.57
N GLU A 345 -5.49 36.06 -9.14
CA GLU A 345 -5.31 36.45 -7.74
C GLU A 345 -6.56 37.18 -7.22
N GLN A 346 -7.04 38.22 -7.92
CA GLN A 346 -8.23 38.99 -7.52
C GLN A 346 -9.50 38.13 -7.41
N ILE A 347 -9.71 37.19 -8.33
CA ILE A 347 -10.84 36.25 -8.26
C ILE A 347 -10.76 35.43 -6.97
N LEU A 348 -9.57 34.94 -6.62
CA LEU A 348 -9.33 34.14 -5.43
C LEU A 348 -9.37 34.96 -4.12
N GLU A 349 -9.30 36.27 -4.19
CA GLU A 349 -9.44 37.15 -3.03
C GLU A 349 -10.90 37.45 -2.68
N GLN A 350 -11.82 37.33 -3.64
CA GLN A 350 -13.25 37.55 -3.41
C GLN A 350 -13.87 36.35 -2.68
N PRO A 351 -14.46 36.53 -1.47
CA PRO A 351 -15.02 35.42 -0.69
C PRO A 351 -16.13 34.64 -1.42
N GLU A 352 -16.97 35.34 -2.19
CA GLU A 352 -18.06 34.76 -2.97
C GLU A 352 -17.52 33.76 -4.01
N ASN A 353 -16.46 34.14 -4.74
CA ASN A 353 -15.86 33.29 -5.75
C ASN A 353 -15.16 32.08 -5.15
N ILE A 354 -14.43 32.24 -4.04
CA ILE A 354 -13.80 31.10 -3.34
C ILE A 354 -14.86 30.11 -2.86
N THR A 355 -15.97 30.60 -2.31
CA THR A 355 -17.07 29.75 -1.86
C THR A 355 -17.68 28.97 -3.04
N LEU A 356 -17.89 29.62 -4.18
CA LEU A 356 -18.36 28.97 -5.40
C LEU A 356 -17.35 27.93 -5.94
N LEU A 357 -16.05 28.26 -5.93
CA LEU A 357 -14.99 27.34 -6.35
C LEU A 357 -14.89 26.11 -5.45
N GLN A 358 -15.05 26.28 -4.13
CA GLN A 358 -15.04 25.16 -3.16
C GLN A 358 -16.30 24.29 -3.24
N ALA A 359 -17.47 24.89 -3.50
CA ALA A 359 -18.75 24.19 -3.45
C ALA A 359 -19.22 23.63 -4.79
N GLN A 360 -19.00 24.35 -5.90
CA GLN A 360 -19.59 24.04 -7.21
C GLN A 360 -18.54 23.78 -8.30
N TYR A 361 -17.38 24.44 -8.23
CA TYR A 361 -16.37 24.41 -9.30
C TYR A 361 -15.01 23.86 -8.84
N GLN A 362 -15.06 22.72 -8.14
CA GLN A 362 -13.93 22.08 -7.48
C GLN A 362 -12.79 21.71 -8.44
N GLU A 363 -13.11 21.24 -9.65
CA GLU A 363 -12.10 20.96 -10.68
C GLU A 363 -11.34 22.23 -11.06
N THR A 364 -12.02 23.38 -11.21
CA THR A 364 -11.37 24.65 -11.53
C THR A 364 -10.47 25.10 -10.39
N LEU A 365 -10.88 24.88 -9.13
CA LEU A 365 -10.05 25.14 -7.96
C LEU A 365 -8.76 24.30 -7.98
N ILE A 366 -8.84 23.01 -8.30
CA ILE A 366 -7.67 22.12 -8.43
C ILE A 366 -6.72 22.61 -9.55
N GLN A 367 -7.26 23.10 -10.66
CA GLN A 367 -6.44 23.65 -11.75
C GLN A 367 -5.74 24.95 -11.34
N LEU A 368 -6.44 25.84 -10.62
CA LEU A 368 -5.86 27.09 -10.11
C LEU A 368 -4.76 26.81 -9.08
N ILE A 369 -4.95 25.84 -8.18
CA ILE A 369 -3.94 25.35 -7.23
C ILE A 369 -2.68 24.88 -7.98
N SER A 370 -2.86 24.03 -8.99
CA SER A 370 -1.77 23.51 -9.81
C SER A 370 -1.04 24.63 -10.57
N PHE A 371 -1.80 25.59 -11.09
CA PHE A 371 -1.27 26.76 -11.79
C PHE A 371 -0.42 27.63 -10.85
N PHE A 372 -0.95 28.06 -9.69
CA PHE A 372 -0.21 28.92 -8.77
C PHE A 372 0.98 28.22 -8.13
N GLY A 373 0.90 26.93 -7.84
CA GLY A 373 2.07 26.12 -7.45
C GLY A 373 3.17 26.17 -8.50
N THR A 374 2.81 25.97 -9.78
CA THR A 374 3.74 26.06 -10.91
C THR A 374 4.34 27.45 -11.07
N ILE A 375 3.52 28.50 -10.99
CA ILE A 375 3.98 29.89 -11.08
C ILE A 375 4.98 30.21 -9.96
N ALA A 376 4.71 29.75 -8.73
CA ALA A 376 5.61 29.95 -7.60
C ALA A 376 6.93 29.18 -7.73
N MET A 377 6.95 28.04 -8.42
CA MET A 377 8.19 27.33 -8.76
C MET A 377 9.03 28.09 -9.81
N LEU A 378 8.39 28.80 -10.74
CA LEU A 378 9.06 29.62 -11.76
C LEU A 378 9.49 30.99 -11.23
N ASP A 379 8.73 31.56 -10.29
CA ASP A 379 9.01 32.84 -9.66
C ASP A 379 8.75 32.79 -8.15
N ARG A 380 9.83 32.81 -7.38
CA ARG A 380 9.79 32.74 -5.92
C ARG A 380 9.00 33.88 -5.27
N GLN A 381 8.85 35.03 -5.93
CA GLN A 381 8.02 36.13 -5.40
C GLN A 381 6.54 35.74 -5.28
N LYS A 382 6.10 34.69 -5.99
CA LYS A 382 4.72 34.18 -5.98
C LYS A 382 4.47 33.07 -4.96
N ILE A 383 5.48 32.65 -4.20
CA ILE A 383 5.34 31.67 -3.12
C ILE A 383 4.21 32.02 -2.12
N PRO A 384 4.12 33.25 -1.58
CA PRO A 384 3.07 33.59 -0.60
C PRO A 384 1.66 33.48 -1.17
N VAL A 385 1.50 33.74 -2.48
CA VAL A 385 0.22 33.62 -3.18
C VAL A 385 -0.21 32.15 -3.28
N ALA A 386 0.72 31.27 -3.64
CA ALA A 386 0.46 29.83 -3.71
C ALA A 386 0.09 29.25 -2.34
N ILE A 387 0.83 29.58 -1.29
CA ILE A 387 0.52 29.16 0.10
C ILE A 387 -0.89 29.59 0.50
N LYS A 388 -1.22 30.89 0.34
CA LYS A 388 -2.54 31.43 0.68
C LYS A 388 -3.67 30.69 -0.06
N LEU A 389 -3.44 30.24 -1.29
CA LEU A 389 -4.40 29.46 -2.06
C LEU A 389 -4.51 28.02 -1.56
N PHE A 390 -3.39 27.37 -1.25
CA PHE A 390 -3.38 26.02 -0.68
C PHE A 390 -4.14 25.99 0.65
N ASP A 391 -3.87 26.94 1.55
CA ASP A 391 -4.57 27.03 2.84
C ASP A 391 -6.09 27.17 2.65
N LYS A 392 -6.53 28.03 1.72
CA LYS A 392 -7.95 28.17 1.37
C LYS A 392 -8.52 26.88 0.77
N ALA A 393 -7.79 26.19 -0.08
CA ALA A 393 -8.27 24.96 -0.71
C ALA A 393 -8.35 23.79 0.27
N LEU A 394 -7.48 23.74 1.28
CA LEU A 394 -7.55 22.75 2.36
C LEU A 394 -8.82 22.90 3.22
N THR A 395 -9.47 24.07 3.24
CA THR A 395 -10.75 24.25 3.94
C THR A 395 -11.97 23.84 3.11
N ALA A 396 -11.79 23.35 1.89
CA ALA A 396 -12.91 22.86 1.06
C ALA A 396 -13.60 21.68 1.76
N SER A 397 -14.93 21.54 1.59
CA SER A 397 -15.67 20.40 2.12
C SER A 397 -15.43 19.10 1.35
N ASP A 398 -14.99 19.21 0.09
CA ASP A 398 -14.74 18.07 -0.77
C ASP A 398 -13.38 17.43 -0.49
N VAL A 399 -13.41 16.12 -0.21
CA VAL A 399 -12.21 15.37 0.16
C VAL A 399 -11.26 15.18 -1.02
N THR A 400 -11.75 15.15 -2.27
CA THR A 400 -10.90 15.09 -3.46
C THR A 400 -10.06 16.35 -3.60
N VAL A 401 -10.67 17.52 -3.38
CA VAL A 401 -9.96 18.80 -3.35
C VAL A 401 -8.93 18.80 -2.23
N GLN A 402 -9.31 18.39 -1.02
CA GLN A 402 -8.38 18.32 0.12
C GLN A 402 -7.18 17.40 -0.14
N ILE A 403 -7.43 16.18 -0.63
CA ILE A 403 -6.38 15.20 -0.96
C ILE A 403 -5.44 15.73 -2.04
N THR A 404 -5.98 16.35 -3.09
CA THR A 404 -5.19 16.89 -4.19
C THR A 404 -4.34 18.07 -3.72
N THR A 405 -4.96 18.98 -2.95
CA THR A 405 -4.30 20.16 -2.39
C THR A 405 -3.18 19.77 -1.44
N ILE A 406 -3.41 18.86 -0.48
CA ILE A 406 -2.39 18.49 0.51
C ILE A 406 -1.20 17.80 -0.16
N LYS A 407 -1.43 16.99 -1.20
CA LYS A 407 -0.35 16.37 -1.98
C LYS A 407 0.48 17.41 -2.71
N ILE A 408 -0.16 18.35 -3.42
CA ILE A 408 0.55 19.42 -4.14
C ILE A 408 1.31 20.31 -3.15
N TYR A 409 0.67 20.72 -2.05
CA TYR A 409 1.28 21.58 -1.05
C TYR A 409 2.47 20.88 -0.38
N TYR A 410 2.34 19.60 -0.04
CA TYR A 410 3.44 18.81 0.51
C TYR A 410 4.63 18.70 -0.46
N SER A 411 4.39 18.39 -1.73
CA SER A 411 5.45 18.37 -2.75
C SER A 411 6.11 19.76 -2.89
N PHE A 412 5.31 20.82 -2.91
CA PHE A 412 5.79 22.19 -3.01
C PHE A 412 6.66 22.60 -1.81
N CYS A 413 6.24 22.27 -0.58
CA CYS A 413 7.06 22.51 0.61
C CYS A 413 8.35 21.69 0.57
N THR A 414 8.29 20.43 0.18
CA THR A 414 9.46 19.55 0.10
C THR A 414 10.50 20.06 -0.91
N GLU A 415 10.06 20.54 -2.07
CA GLU A 415 10.96 20.96 -3.16
C GLU A 415 11.41 22.43 -3.07
N ILE A 416 10.60 23.32 -2.47
CA ILE A 416 10.80 24.78 -2.60
C ILE A 416 11.06 25.49 -1.26
N ILE A 417 10.24 25.27 -0.23
CA ILE A 417 10.18 26.16 0.96
C ILE A 417 10.76 25.50 2.21
N GLN A 418 10.54 24.20 2.39
CA GLN A 418 10.87 23.42 3.58
C GLN A 418 10.15 23.87 4.87
N GLU A 419 8.98 24.50 4.75
CA GLU A 419 8.10 24.87 5.86
C GLU A 419 6.85 23.99 5.85
N PHE A 420 6.56 23.30 6.96
CA PHE A 420 5.52 22.25 6.99
C PHE A 420 4.43 22.47 8.06
N ASP A 421 4.45 23.57 8.81
CA ASP A 421 3.57 23.75 9.98
C ASP A 421 2.08 23.59 9.66
N GLU A 422 1.60 24.21 8.57
CA GLU A 422 0.20 24.11 8.16
C GLU A 422 -0.16 22.71 7.64
N ILE A 423 0.78 22.03 6.98
CA ILE A 423 0.63 20.62 6.55
C ILE A 423 0.51 19.71 7.77
N ILE A 424 1.38 19.89 8.76
CA ILE A 424 1.40 19.11 10.00
C ILE A 424 0.07 19.28 10.75
N LYS A 425 -0.38 20.53 10.94
CA LYS A 425 -1.67 20.86 11.57
C LYS A 425 -2.84 20.21 10.82
N PHE A 426 -2.85 20.33 9.49
CA PHE A 426 -3.90 19.73 8.66
C PHE A 426 -3.93 18.21 8.81
N CYS A 427 -2.77 17.55 8.73
CA CYS A 427 -2.67 16.10 8.84
C CYS A 427 -3.13 15.60 10.20
N PHE A 428 -2.64 16.16 11.32
CA PHE A 428 -3.07 15.72 12.66
C PHE A 428 -4.57 15.94 12.90
N ARG A 429 -5.18 16.98 12.31
CA ARG A 429 -6.62 17.21 12.37
C ARG A 429 -7.43 16.14 11.62
N HIS A 430 -6.91 15.63 10.50
CA HIS A 430 -7.66 14.75 9.60
C HIS A 430 -7.32 13.26 9.75
N ILE A 431 -6.20 12.89 10.37
CA ILE A 431 -5.96 11.48 10.69
C ILE A 431 -7.08 10.95 11.60
N THR A 432 -7.66 11.81 12.44
CA THR A 432 -8.71 11.37 13.35
C THR A 432 -10.11 11.26 12.75
N GLY A 433 -10.30 11.65 11.48
CA GLY A 433 -11.59 11.64 10.79
C GLY A 433 -11.97 10.30 10.17
N ASP A 434 -13.16 10.24 9.59
CA ASP A 434 -13.76 9.00 9.07
C ASP A 434 -13.31 8.61 7.66
N HIS A 435 -12.75 9.57 6.90
CA HIS A 435 -12.45 9.35 5.48
C HIS A 435 -11.11 8.62 5.27
N LEU A 436 -11.17 7.28 5.16
CA LEU A 436 -10.02 6.38 5.07
C LEU A 436 -8.91 6.81 4.08
N VAL A 437 -9.26 7.28 2.88
CA VAL A 437 -8.25 7.66 1.88
C VAL A 437 -7.48 8.91 2.30
N LEU A 438 -8.17 9.89 2.90
CA LEU A 438 -7.56 11.14 3.36
C LEU A 438 -6.67 10.84 4.57
N THR A 439 -7.18 10.03 5.50
CA THR A 439 -6.41 9.53 6.66
C THR A 439 -5.12 8.84 6.20
N ARG A 440 -5.17 7.96 5.19
CA ARG A 440 -3.96 7.29 4.65
C ARG A 440 -2.95 8.27 4.06
N VAL A 441 -3.41 9.29 3.32
CA VAL A 441 -2.53 10.34 2.78
C VAL A 441 -1.87 11.12 3.91
N CYS A 442 -2.65 11.57 4.90
CA CYS A 442 -2.13 12.31 6.06
C CYS A 442 -1.15 11.47 6.88
N LEU A 443 -1.43 10.18 7.10
CA LEU A 443 -0.52 9.26 7.81
C LEU A 443 0.82 9.08 7.07
N THR A 444 0.77 8.97 5.74
CA THR A 444 1.98 8.83 4.92
C THR A 444 2.85 10.08 4.99
N ILE A 445 2.24 11.27 4.88
CA ILE A 445 2.95 12.55 5.00
C ILE A 445 3.55 12.71 6.40
N LEU A 446 2.78 12.44 7.46
CA LEU A 446 3.28 12.53 8.83
C LEU A 446 4.43 11.56 9.09
N GLU A 447 4.34 10.31 8.63
CA GLU A 447 5.42 9.33 8.80
C GLU A 447 6.74 9.84 8.21
N GLU A 448 6.68 10.38 7.00
CA GLU A 448 7.86 10.92 6.32
C GLU A 448 8.42 12.17 7.02
N LEU A 449 7.54 13.08 7.47
CA LEU A 449 7.95 14.27 8.22
C LEU A 449 8.57 13.93 9.59
N ILE A 450 8.05 12.92 10.28
CA ILE A 450 8.63 12.41 11.54
C ILE A 450 9.99 11.77 11.25
N HIS A 451 10.08 10.91 10.22
CA HIS A 451 11.33 10.27 9.83
C HIS A 451 12.43 11.29 9.49
N ASN A 452 12.05 12.38 8.81
CA ASN A 452 12.96 13.47 8.44
C ASN A 452 13.18 14.51 9.56
N ASN A 453 12.70 14.27 10.78
CA ASN A 453 12.80 15.14 11.96
C ASN A 453 12.17 16.55 11.81
N TYR A 454 11.21 16.72 10.90
CA TYR A 454 10.40 17.95 10.83
C TYR A 454 9.28 17.97 11.87
N VAL A 455 8.90 16.81 12.40
CA VAL A 455 7.89 16.66 13.46
C VAL A 455 8.53 15.97 14.66
N LEU A 456 8.54 16.65 15.81
CA LEU A 456 8.84 16.05 17.10
C LEU A 456 7.53 15.68 17.80
N LEU A 457 7.32 14.39 18.02
CA LEU A 457 6.09 13.91 18.63
C LEU A 457 6.09 14.18 20.14
N ASN A 458 5.05 14.87 20.61
CA ASN A 458 4.66 14.79 22.02
C ASN A 458 3.81 13.52 22.25
N ALA A 459 3.45 13.25 23.51
CA ALA A 459 2.68 12.05 23.85
C ALA A 459 1.33 11.97 23.12
N GLU A 460 0.61 13.08 22.99
CA GLU A 460 -0.72 13.11 22.38
C GLU A 460 -0.64 12.89 20.87
N ASP A 461 0.28 13.57 20.19
CA ASP A 461 0.51 13.41 18.74
C ASP A 461 1.02 12.01 18.41
N PHE A 462 1.89 11.44 19.27
CA PHE A 462 2.32 10.05 19.15
C PHE A 462 1.11 9.11 19.17
N ILE A 463 0.24 9.22 20.18
CA ILE A 463 -0.95 8.38 20.33
C ILE A 463 -1.91 8.56 19.15
N ARG A 464 -2.18 9.80 18.73
CA ARG A 464 -3.03 10.10 17.57
C ARG A 464 -2.51 9.42 16.31
N PHE A 465 -1.19 9.38 16.13
CA PHE A 465 -0.54 8.73 15.00
C PHE A 465 -0.63 7.19 15.06
N ILE A 466 -0.30 6.58 16.20
CA ILE A 466 -0.25 5.12 16.33
C ILE A 466 -1.62 4.45 16.49
N ARG A 467 -2.67 5.16 16.91
CA ARG A 467 -4.01 4.57 17.20
C ARG A 467 -4.59 3.76 16.04
N HIS A 468 -4.24 4.13 14.81
CA HIS A 468 -4.73 3.47 13.60
C HIS A 468 -4.19 2.04 13.43
N LEU A 469 -3.16 1.64 14.20
CA LEU A 469 -2.77 0.23 14.32
C LEU A 469 -3.87 -0.62 14.97
N ALA A 470 -4.67 -0.05 15.87
CA ALA A 470 -5.75 -0.76 16.53
C ALA A 470 -7.09 -0.70 15.77
N SER A 471 -7.10 -0.10 14.56
CA SER A 471 -8.30 0.10 13.73
C SER A 471 -8.48 -1.04 12.73
N SER A 472 -9.64 -1.67 12.70
CA SER A 472 -9.98 -2.74 11.75
C SER A 472 -9.79 -2.36 10.27
N SER A 473 -10.01 -1.09 9.90
CA SER A 473 -9.94 -0.63 8.50
C SER A 473 -8.53 -0.24 8.04
N LEU A 474 -7.66 0.18 8.96
CA LEU A 474 -6.32 0.69 8.65
C LEU A 474 -5.18 -0.13 9.23
N HIS A 475 -5.45 -1.17 10.03
CA HIS A 475 -4.44 -2.00 10.69
C HIS A 475 -3.33 -2.48 9.74
N ILE A 476 -3.70 -3.13 8.63
CA ILE A 476 -2.72 -3.70 7.67
C ILE A 476 -1.85 -2.59 7.08
N PHE A 477 -2.46 -1.47 6.71
CA PHE A 477 -1.75 -0.31 6.16
C PHE A 477 -0.79 0.29 7.18
N MET A 478 -1.24 0.53 8.42
CA MET A 478 -0.41 1.08 9.49
C MET A 478 0.73 0.15 9.88
N ARG A 479 0.47 -1.16 9.94
CA ARG A 479 1.51 -2.14 10.21
C ARG A 479 2.59 -2.11 9.13
N HIS A 480 2.22 -1.97 7.86
CA HIS A 480 3.19 -1.84 6.79
C HIS A 480 3.97 -0.53 6.92
N LEU A 481 3.27 0.60 7.03
CA LEU A 481 3.84 1.95 7.13
C LEU A 481 4.85 2.07 8.29
N LEU A 482 4.50 1.56 9.48
CA LEU A 482 5.35 1.71 10.66
C LEU A 482 6.56 0.77 10.67
N ASN A 483 6.43 -0.43 10.09
CA ASN A 483 7.53 -1.41 10.04
C ASN A 483 8.63 -1.04 9.04
N GLU A 484 8.33 -0.23 8.03
CA GLU A 484 9.32 0.14 7.00
C GLU A 484 10.40 1.07 7.54
N ARG A 485 10.04 2.17 8.22
CA ARG A 485 11.00 3.20 8.65
C ARG A 485 10.75 3.75 10.05
N PHE A 486 9.49 3.99 10.43
CA PHE A 486 9.14 4.61 11.71
C PHE A 486 9.69 3.86 12.94
N LEU A 487 9.38 2.56 13.08
CA LEU A 487 9.81 1.77 14.24
C LEU A 487 11.32 1.55 14.30
N ILE A 488 12.02 1.72 13.17
CA ILE A 488 13.48 1.64 13.11
C ILE A 488 14.08 2.94 13.66
N SER A 489 13.52 4.08 13.25
CA SER A 489 14.07 5.42 13.53
C SER A 489 13.65 5.96 14.90
N ASN A 490 12.44 5.64 15.37
CA ASN A 490 11.81 6.26 16.54
C ASN A 490 11.68 5.34 17.76
N LYS A 491 12.59 4.37 17.92
CA LYS A 491 12.56 3.40 19.06
C LYS A 491 12.59 4.08 20.43
N HIS A 492 13.28 5.21 20.54
CA HIS A 492 13.34 5.98 21.77
C HIS A 492 11.96 6.53 22.16
N ASP A 493 11.25 7.14 21.22
CA ASP A 493 9.94 7.74 21.48
C ASP A 493 8.87 6.68 21.71
N VAL A 494 8.94 5.55 21.00
CA VAL A 494 8.10 4.38 21.30
C VAL A 494 8.30 3.92 22.74
N GLY A 495 9.55 3.84 23.20
CA GLY A 495 9.86 3.49 24.59
C GLY A 495 9.33 4.50 25.60
N ARG A 496 9.59 5.79 25.32
CA ARG A 496 9.22 6.92 26.17
C ARG A 496 7.70 7.04 26.37
N PHE A 497 6.91 6.80 25.33
CA PHE A 497 5.46 6.98 25.35
C PHE A 497 4.66 5.69 25.51
N TYR A 498 5.31 4.54 25.70
CA TYR A 498 4.63 3.24 25.78
C TYR A 498 3.62 3.18 26.93
N VAL A 499 4.04 3.48 28.17
CA VAL A 499 3.15 3.43 29.35
C VAL A 499 2.06 4.48 29.22
N THR A 500 2.40 5.70 28.75
CA THR A 500 1.42 6.74 28.44
C THR A 500 0.37 6.26 27.44
N THR A 501 0.77 5.52 26.41
CA THR A 501 -0.15 4.93 25.44
C THR A 501 -1.12 3.96 26.10
N LEU A 502 -0.65 3.10 27.02
CA LEU A 502 -1.53 2.17 27.74
C LEU A 502 -2.54 2.90 28.62
N VAL A 503 -2.09 3.92 29.36
CA VAL A 503 -2.96 4.76 30.19
C VAL A 503 -4.02 5.44 29.33
N TYR A 504 -3.63 6.05 28.22
CA TYR A 504 -4.56 6.66 27.27
C TYR A 504 -5.50 5.65 26.60
N MET A 505 -5.05 4.43 26.31
CA MET A 505 -5.94 3.40 25.74
C MET A 505 -6.98 2.89 26.76
N SER A 506 -6.64 2.92 28.05
CA SER A 506 -7.51 2.46 29.13
C SER A 506 -8.57 3.46 29.57
N GLY A 507 -8.38 4.76 29.27
CA GLY A 507 -9.26 5.81 29.81
C GLY A 507 -8.96 6.23 31.25
N TYR A 508 -7.98 5.61 31.92
CA TYR A 508 -7.74 5.85 33.34
C TYR A 508 -7.12 7.23 33.62
N GLN A 509 -7.88 8.11 34.27
CA GLN A 509 -7.50 9.51 34.52
C GLN A 509 -6.87 9.79 35.89
N LYS A 510 -6.81 8.79 36.78
CA LYS A 510 -6.44 8.98 38.20
C LYS A 510 -4.96 8.71 38.49
N LEU A 511 -4.11 8.67 37.46
CA LEU A 511 -2.65 8.67 37.62
C LEU A 511 -2.08 10.07 37.37
N ASP A 512 -1.64 10.73 38.44
CA ASP A 512 -1.12 12.10 38.37
C ASP A 512 0.06 12.26 37.40
N ASN A 513 0.86 11.20 37.21
CA ASN A 513 2.02 11.21 36.31
C ASN A 513 1.67 11.11 34.82
N TYR A 514 0.41 10.84 34.46
CA TYR A 514 -0.04 10.65 33.08
C TYR A 514 -1.32 11.46 32.82
N PRO A 515 -1.25 12.80 32.81
CA PRO A 515 -2.43 13.62 32.56
C PRO A 515 -2.99 13.34 31.16
N ILE A 516 -4.28 13.00 31.12
CA ILE A 516 -5.06 12.87 29.89
C ILE A 516 -5.72 14.23 29.61
N THR A 517 -5.26 14.93 28.57
CA THR A 517 -5.70 16.30 28.27
C THR A 517 -6.74 16.42 27.14
N GLY A 518 -7.02 15.34 26.41
CA GLY A 518 -7.85 15.36 25.20
C GLY A 518 -9.16 14.57 25.29
N GLU A 519 -10.21 15.00 24.57
CA GLU A 519 -11.53 14.36 24.50
C GLU A 519 -11.64 13.15 23.53
N PHE A 520 -10.52 12.66 22.98
CA PHE A 520 -10.45 11.68 21.87
C PHE A 520 -10.98 10.26 22.16
N PHE A 521 -11.71 10.05 23.26
CA PHE A 521 -11.74 8.81 24.03
C PHE A 521 -12.85 7.80 23.72
N LYS A 522 -13.81 8.08 22.85
CA LYS A 522 -15.04 7.28 22.85
C LYS A 522 -15.11 6.07 21.91
N ASN A 523 -14.14 5.78 21.03
CA ASN A 523 -14.44 4.84 19.93
C ASN A 523 -13.31 4.03 19.27
N ILE A 524 -12.15 3.80 19.87
CA ILE A 524 -11.08 3.07 19.14
C ILE A 524 -10.35 2.12 20.08
N ASN A 525 -10.52 0.82 19.87
CA ASN A 525 -9.55 -0.25 20.13
C ASN A 525 -10.15 -1.61 19.69
N ASP A 526 -10.26 -1.86 18.38
CA ASP A 526 -10.67 -3.19 17.90
C ASP A 526 -9.58 -4.23 18.22
N HIS A 527 -8.30 -3.82 18.13
CA HIS A 527 -7.14 -4.70 18.26
C HIS A 527 -6.01 -4.11 19.15
N PRO A 528 -6.26 -3.81 20.44
CA PRO A 528 -5.26 -3.17 21.33
C PRO A 528 -4.01 -4.02 21.55
N ASN A 529 -4.17 -5.35 21.61
CA ASN A 529 -3.09 -6.30 21.84
C ASN A 529 -2.05 -6.30 20.71
N GLU A 530 -2.47 -6.14 19.45
CA GLU A 530 -1.54 -6.11 18.32
C GLU A 530 -0.71 -4.84 18.29
N LEU A 531 -1.32 -3.69 18.63
CA LEU A 531 -0.62 -2.41 18.80
C LEU A 531 0.46 -2.55 19.87
N MET A 532 0.10 -3.05 21.06
CA MET A 532 1.02 -3.24 22.17
C MET A 532 2.19 -4.16 21.81
N ASN A 533 1.88 -5.31 21.20
CA ASN A 533 2.87 -6.27 20.76
C ASN A 533 3.88 -5.65 19.77
N LEU A 534 3.38 -4.91 18.79
CA LEU A 534 4.21 -4.30 17.75
C LEU A 534 5.11 -3.18 18.31
N LEU A 535 4.58 -2.31 19.16
CA LEU A 535 5.37 -1.24 19.80
C LEU A 535 6.41 -1.80 20.78
N PHE A 536 6.01 -2.73 21.64
CA PHE A 536 6.91 -3.30 22.64
C PHE A 536 8.05 -4.09 21.99
N ASN A 537 7.80 -4.81 20.90
CA ASN A 537 8.84 -5.55 20.19
C ASN A 537 9.76 -4.69 19.32
N ALA A 538 9.39 -3.44 19.04
CA ALA A 538 10.25 -2.51 18.31
C ALA A 538 11.42 -1.97 19.13
N VAL A 539 11.28 -1.93 20.46
CA VAL A 539 12.28 -1.31 21.36
C VAL A 539 13.36 -2.30 21.82
N GLN A 540 14.51 -1.76 22.24
CA GLN A 540 15.62 -2.57 22.75
C GLN A 540 15.30 -3.17 24.12
N VAL A 541 15.96 -4.28 24.47
CA VAL A 541 15.78 -4.99 25.75
C VAL A 541 15.90 -4.06 26.96
N LYS A 542 16.87 -3.13 26.96
CA LYS A 542 17.01 -2.10 28.01
C LYS A 542 15.73 -1.29 28.21
N THR A 543 15.15 -0.81 27.11
CA THR A 543 13.92 -0.02 27.13
C THR A 543 12.73 -0.87 27.55
N LYS A 544 12.67 -2.15 27.15
CA LYS A 544 11.65 -3.09 27.62
C LYS A 544 11.66 -3.21 29.15
N PHE A 545 12.82 -3.39 29.77
CA PHE A 545 12.92 -3.47 31.23
C PHE A 545 12.56 -2.15 31.93
N ASN A 546 12.92 -0.99 31.36
CA ASN A 546 12.47 0.30 31.88
C ASN A 546 10.93 0.42 31.89
N ILE A 547 10.28 0.01 30.80
CA ILE A 547 8.82 -0.03 30.71
C ILE A 547 8.23 -0.97 31.77
N LEU A 548 8.76 -2.19 31.91
CA LEU A 548 8.27 -3.16 32.89
C LEU A 548 8.47 -2.67 34.33
N LYS A 549 9.56 -1.95 34.61
CA LYS A 549 9.83 -1.34 35.92
C LYS A 549 8.83 -0.25 36.25
N GLU A 550 8.51 0.61 35.27
CA GLU A 550 7.50 1.65 35.41
C GLU A 550 6.11 1.04 35.69
N ILE A 551 5.76 -0.03 34.96
CA ILE A 551 4.55 -0.82 35.23
C ILE A 551 4.57 -1.39 36.66
N CYS A 552 5.68 -2.00 37.08
CA CYS A 552 5.81 -2.56 38.43
C CYS A 552 5.63 -1.52 39.53
N LEU A 553 6.11 -0.29 39.34
CA LEU A 553 5.88 0.79 40.31
C LEU A 553 4.39 1.09 40.48
N ILE A 554 3.61 1.06 39.40
CA ILE A 554 2.15 1.25 39.45
C ILE A 554 1.48 0.04 40.14
N LEU A 555 1.91 -1.18 39.83
CA LEU A 555 1.41 -2.40 40.48
C LEU A 555 1.73 -2.43 41.98
N ASP A 556 2.92 -1.97 42.39
CA ASP A 556 3.32 -1.89 43.79
C ASP A 556 2.46 -0.86 44.56
N LEU A 557 2.11 0.26 43.93
CA LEU A 557 1.17 1.23 44.49
C LEU A 557 -0.24 0.64 44.67
N PHE A 558 -0.67 -0.21 43.74
CA PHE A 558 -1.93 -0.92 43.84
C PHE A 558 -1.93 -1.91 45.02
N VAL A 559 -0.89 -2.73 45.16
CA VAL A 559 -0.72 -3.65 46.31
C VAL A 559 -0.68 -2.89 47.65
N GLN A 560 -0.14 -1.66 47.67
CA GLN A 560 -0.12 -0.80 48.85
C GLN A 560 -1.47 -0.11 49.15
N GLY A 561 -2.49 -0.30 48.32
CA GLY A 561 -3.79 0.37 48.47
C GLY A 561 -3.73 1.88 48.21
N LYS A 562 -2.74 2.35 47.43
CA LYS A 562 -2.54 3.78 47.11
C LYS A 562 -3.14 4.20 45.76
N CYS A 563 -3.66 3.26 44.99
CA CYS A 563 -4.35 3.52 43.73
C CYS A 563 -5.86 3.64 43.94
N THR A 564 -6.52 4.55 43.23
CA THR A 564 -7.99 4.61 43.21
C THR A 564 -8.51 3.64 42.16
N LEU A 565 -9.28 2.63 42.57
CA LEU A 565 -9.71 1.55 41.68
C LEU A 565 -11.07 1.88 41.05
N ASP A 566 -11.18 1.69 39.74
CA ASP A 566 -12.39 1.74 38.93
C ASP A 566 -12.26 0.78 37.73
N ASP A 567 -13.28 0.67 36.89
CA ASP A 567 -13.29 -0.24 35.75
C ASP A 567 -12.13 0.07 34.77
N ASP A 568 -11.84 1.35 34.53
CA ASP A 568 -10.77 1.81 33.64
C ASP A 568 -9.38 1.42 34.18
N PHE A 569 -9.18 1.44 35.50
CA PHE A 569 -7.96 0.90 36.12
C PHE A 569 -7.79 -0.58 35.80
N PHE A 570 -8.84 -1.39 35.85
CA PHE A 570 -8.71 -2.81 35.57
C PHE A 570 -8.49 -3.09 34.07
N VAL A 571 -8.98 -2.24 33.17
CA VAL A 571 -8.57 -2.27 31.76
C VAL A 571 -7.07 -2.01 31.63
N LEU A 572 -6.55 -0.96 32.27
CA LEU A 572 -5.13 -0.64 32.29
C LEU A 572 -4.29 -1.79 32.88
N PHE A 573 -4.76 -2.38 33.98
CA PHE A 573 -4.15 -3.51 34.65
C PHE A 573 -4.01 -4.71 33.70
N HIS A 574 -5.04 -5.03 32.92
CA HIS A 574 -4.95 -6.09 31.92
C HIS A 574 -3.94 -5.78 30.81
N TYR A 575 -3.78 -4.52 30.39
CA TYR A 575 -2.72 -4.12 29.46
C TYR A 575 -1.32 -4.28 30.08
N PHE A 576 -1.15 -3.98 31.36
CA PHE A 576 0.11 -4.24 32.06
C PHE A 576 0.46 -5.73 32.06
N LEU A 577 -0.50 -6.58 32.42
CA LEU A 577 -0.32 -8.04 32.38
C LEU A 577 0.02 -8.55 30.97
N TYR A 578 -0.67 -8.05 29.95
CA TYR A 578 -0.38 -8.42 28.56
C TYR A 578 1.04 -8.02 28.15
N THR A 579 1.54 -6.86 28.57
CA THR A 579 2.93 -6.43 28.27
C THR A 579 3.98 -7.41 28.80
N PHE A 580 3.79 -7.96 30.01
CA PHE A 580 4.65 -9.03 30.53
C PHE A 580 4.58 -10.30 29.67
N LYS A 581 3.40 -10.67 29.18
CA LYS A 581 3.24 -11.81 28.28
C LYS A 581 3.94 -11.59 26.93
N VAL A 582 3.90 -10.38 26.38
CA VAL A 582 4.65 -10.03 25.15
C VAL A 582 6.15 -10.25 25.37
N MET A 583 6.71 -9.81 26.50
CA MET A 583 8.14 -10.02 26.82
C MET A 583 8.51 -11.51 26.85
N SER A 584 7.61 -12.35 27.39
CA SER A 584 7.84 -13.81 27.44
C SER A 584 7.76 -14.51 26.08
N GLU A 585 7.33 -13.81 25.03
CA GLU A 585 6.91 -14.38 23.73
C GLU A 585 5.77 -15.41 23.85
N LYS A 586 5.14 -15.52 25.04
CA LYS A 586 4.09 -16.49 25.33
C LYS A 586 2.67 -15.96 25.06
N MET A 587 2.44 -15.46 23.85
CA MET A 587 1.19 -14.75 23.53
C MET A 587 0.06 -15.64 23.00
N ALA A 588 0.38 -16.79 22.40
CA ALA A 588 -0.62 -17.68 21.81
C ALA A 588 -1.14 -18.68 22.85
N PHE A 589 -2.48 -18.79 23.01
CA PHE A 589 -3.15 -19.78 23.85
C PHE A 589 -3.00 -21.23 23.36
N THR A 590 -1.99 -21.54 22.54
CA THR A 590 -1.70 -22.87 22.02
C THR A 590 -0.93 -23.75 23.01
N TYR A 591 -0.78 -23.32 24.26
CA TYR A 591 -0.22 -24.17 25.31
C TYR A 591 -1.13 -25.37 25.59
N LYS A 592 -0.53 -26.56 25.65
CA LYS A 592 -1.17 -27.75 26.22
C LYS A 592 -1.29 -27.56 27.73
N GLU A 593 -2.30 -28.12 28.37
CA GLU A 593 -2.47 -28.15 29.85
C GLU A 593 -1.22 -28.63 30.61
N SER A 594 -0.34 -29.38 29.91
CA SER A 594 0.95 -29.79 30.43
C SER A 594 1.94 -28.64 30.68
N PHE A 595 1.79 -27.47 30.05
CA PHE A 595 2.71 -26.33 30.19
C PHE A 595 2.75 -25.79 31.63
N TYR A 596 1.63 -25.35 32.18
CA TYR A 596 1.58 -24.75 33.52
C TYR A 596 2.06 -25.75 34.58
N ASN A 597 1.62 -27.00 34.48
CA ASN A 597 2.10 -28.08 35.36
C ASN A 597 3.61 -28.32 35.23
N GLN A 598 4.21 -28.17 34.04
CA GLN A 598 5.65 -28.30 33.84
C GLN A 598 6.43 -27.15 34.49
N VAL A 599 5.97 -25.90 34.31
CA VAL A 599 6.61 -24.72 34.92
C VAL A 599 6.57 -24.84 36.44
N ILE A 600 5.40 -25.11 37.02
CA ILE A 600 5.23 -25.26 38.48
C ILE A 600 6.07 -26.41 39.03
N ARG A 601 6.08 -27.58 38.37
CA ARG A 601 6.99 -28.69 38.76
C ARG A 601 8.46 -28.30 38.69
N SER A 602 8.83 -27.42 37.77
CA SER A 602 10.21 -26.95 37.66
C SER A 602 10.60 -25.98 38.78
N ILE A 603 9.66 -25.24 39.36
CA ILE A 603 9.90 -24.45 40.58
C ILE A 603 10.36 -25.37 41.70
N ASP A 604 9.63 -26.46 41.96
CA ASP A 604 9.97 -27.40 43.04
C ASP A 604 11.24 -28.21 42.76
N LYS A 605 11.38 -28.70 41.51
CA LYS A 605 12.40 -29.70 41.17
C LYS A 605 13.69 -29.12 40.61
N GLN A 606 13.66 -27.98 39.93
CA GLN A 606 14.81 -27.45 39.19
C GLN A 606 15.30 -26.12 39.73
N ILE A 607 14.41 -25.23 40.20
CA ILE A 607 14.82 -23.93 40.74
C ILE A 607 15.50 -24.07 42.11
N PHE A 608 15.03 -24.97 42.98
CA PHE A 608 15.61 -25.15 44.32
C PHE A 608 16.68 -26.26 44.41
N SER A 609 16.85 -27.11 43.39
CA SER A 609 17.82 -28.21 43.41
C SER A 609 19.05 -27.87 42.58
N LYS A 610 20.26 -28.04 43.14
CA LYS A 610 21.52 -27.69 42.46
C LYS A 610 21.65 -28.42 41.12
N ASP A 611 21.51 -27.69 40.02
CA ASP A 611 21.75 -28.21 38.67
C ASP A 611 22.98 -27.52 38.06
N PRO A 612 24.11 -28.26 37.89
CA PRO A 612 25.35 -27.69 37.37
C PRO A 612 25.25 -27.21 35.92
N LYS A 613 24.21 -27.59 35.15
CA LYS A 613 24.00 -27.13 33.77
C LYS A 613 23.73 -25.62 33.66
N TYR A 614 23.28 -24.99 34.74
CA TYR A 614 22.93 -23.56 34.77
C TYR A 614 24.02 -22.66 35.35
N LYS A 615 25.19 -23.23 35.68
CA LYS A 615 26.36 -22.49 36.17
C LYS A 615 27.00 -21.71 35.01
N GLY A 616 26.43 -20.54 34.69
CA GLY A 616 26.88 -19.65 33.62
C GLY A 616 25.82 -19.25 32.58
N LEU A 617 24.53 -19.52 32.84
CA LEU A 617 23.42 -19.20 31.94
C LEU A 617 22.65 -17.92 32.33
N SER A 618 23.25 -16.94 33.03
CA SER A 618 22.60 -15.62 33.16
C SER A 618 22.57 -14.95 31.78
N ILE A 619 21.37 -14.79 31.22
CA ILE A 619 21.12 -14.23 29.90
C ILE A 619 21.12 -12.71 29.98
N TYR A 620 20.67 -12.15 31.11
CA TYR A 620 20.36 -10.73 31.23
C TYR A 620 21.41 -9.89 31.96
N GLY A 621 22.36 -10.48 32.70
CA GLY A 621 23.56 -9.85 33.27
C GLY A 621 23.39 -8.42 33.80
N ASP A 622 23.54 -7.43 32.91
CA ASP A 622 23.37 -6.00 33.18
C ASP A 622 21.96 -5.59 33.67
N TYR A 623 20.94 -6.44 33.48
CA TYR A 623 19.55 -6.19 33.87
C TYR A 623 19.07 -7.03 35.06
N ASP A 624 19.99 -7.72 35.76
CA ASP A 624 19.64 -8.66 36.83
C ASP A 624 18.82 -8.01 37.96
N SER A 625 19.12 -6.74 38.31
CA SER A 625 18.35 -6.01 39.32
C SER A 625 16.91 -5.75 38.88
N ASP A 626 16.69 -5.44 37.59
CA ASP A 626 15.37 -5.14 37.07
C ASP A 626 14.55 -6.43 36.93
N VAL A 627 15.17 -7.54 36.52
CA VAL A 627 14.53 -8.87 36.53
C VAL A 627 14.09 -9.25 37.94
N LYS A 628 14.96 -9.07 38.94
CA LYS A 628 14.62 -9.36 40.35
C LYS A 628 13.46 -8.51 40.84
N GLN A 629 13.48 -7.20 40.57
CA GLN A 629 12.41 -6.29 40.96
C GLN A 629 11.07 -6.68 40.32
N CYS A 630 11.02 -6.84 38.99
CA CYS A 630 9.79 -7.20 38.29
C CYS A 630 9.20 -8.52 38.79
N THR A 631 10.06 -9.51 39.05
CA THR A 631 9.65 -10.80 39.57
C THR A 631 9.03 -10.68 40.96
N MET A 632 9.66 -9.93 41.86
CA MET A 632 9.14 -9.74 43.21
C MET A 632 7.81 -8.99 43.22
N SER A 633 7.65 -7.94 42.40
CA SER A 633 6.38 -7.23 42.25
C SER A 633 5.27 -8.17 41.77
N LEU A 634 5.52 -8.99 40.75
CA LEU A 634 4.56 -9.97 40.24
C LEU A 634 4.18 -11.07 41.26
N LEU A 635 5.16 -11.60 42.00
CA LEU A 635 4.91 -12.61 43.05
C LEU A 635 4.16 -12.04 44.26
N THR A 636 4.37 -10.75 44.56
CA THR A 636 3.63 -10.04 45.59
C THR A 636 2.20 -9.77 45.13
N LEU A 637 2.03 -9.33 43.87
CA LEU A 637 0.73 -9.06 43.26
C LEU A 637 -0.18 -10.29 43.27
N VAL A 638 0.32 -11.46 42.85
CA VAL A 638 -0.51 -12.69 42.84
C VAL A 638 -0.95 -13.10 44.25
N SER A 639 -0.10 -12.88 45.26
CA SER A 639 -0.45 -13.16 46.66
C SER A 639 -1.51 -12.18 47.17
N PHE A 640 -1.38 -10.90 46.83
CA PHE A 640 -2.33 -9.85 47.20
C PHE A 640 -3.71 -10.06 46.55
N ILE A 641 -3.75 -10.31 45.23
CA ILE A 641 -4.98 -10.55 44.48
C ILE A 641 -5.76 -11.75 45.02
N GLN A 642 -5.06 -12.83 45.39
CA GLN A 642 -5.67 -14.01 46.01
C GLN A 642 -6.38 -13.69 47.33
N GLU A 643 -5.90 -12.69 48.08
CA GLU A 643 -6.44 -12.32 49.40
C GLU A 643 -7.54 -11.25 49.31
N GLN A 644 -7.52 -10.38 48.28
CA GLN A 644 -8.33 -9.16 48.25
C GLN A 644 -9.25 -9.02 47.02
N GLU A 645 -8.93 -9.61 45.86
CA GLU A 645 -9.56 -9.29 44.56
C GLU A 645 -9.63 -10.53 43.62
N GLU A 646 -10.31 -11.60 44.05
CA GLU A 646 -10.30 -12.91 43.36
C GLU A 646 -10.67 -12.86 41.86
N GLY A 647 -11.47 -11.86 41.43
CA GLY A 647 -11.96 -11.74 40.05
C GLY A 647 -10.88 -11.64 38.97
N HIS A 648 -9.68 -11.16 39.31
CA HIS A 648 -8.56 -11.02 38.36
C HIS A 648 -7.43 -12.02 38.57
N LEU A 649 -7.57 -12.91 39.57
CA LEU A 649 -6.54 -13.86 39.98
C LEU A 649 -6.01 -14.71 38.83
N ILE A 650 -6.89 -15.22 37.97
CA ILE A 650 -6.51 -16.13 36.89
C ILE A 650 -5.65 -15.44 35.83
N ALA A 651 -5.96 -14.20 35.47
CA ALA A 651 -5.17 -13.42 34.50
C ALA A 651 -3.77 -13.09 35.05
N VAL A 652 -3.68 -12.78 36.35
CA VAL A 652 -2.41 -12.55 37.05
C VAL A 652 -1.62 -13.86 37.10
N LEU A 653 -2.25 -14.96 37.51
CA LEU A 653 -1.63 -16.28 37.62
C LEU A 653 -1.04 -16.75 36.28
N ASP A 654 -1.78 -16.60 35.18
CA ASP A 654 -1.30 -16.90 33.82
C ASP A 654 -0.04 -16.09 33.47
N THR A 655 -0.07 -14.78 33.77
CA THR A 655 1.03 -13.86 33.48
C THR A 655 2.27 -14.19 34.31
N VAL A 656 2.12 -14.43 35.61
CA VAL A 656 3.24 -14.80 36.50
C VAL A 656 3.86 -16.12 36.05
N ILE A 657 3.07 -17.14 35.71
CA ILE A 657 3.63 -18.43 35.26
C ILE A 657 4.40 -18.29 33.94
N CYS A 658 3.86 -17.53 32.98
CA CYS A 658 4.56 -17.23 31.72
C CYS A 658 5.87 -16.47 31.96
N TRP A 659 5.87 -15.50 32.89
CA TRP A 659 7.06 -14.77 33.30
C TRP A 659 8.12 -15.71 33.91
N ILE A 660 7.72 -16.54 34.88
CA ILE A 660 8.62 -17.48 35.54
C ILE A 660 9.27 -18.46 34.55
N ASP A 661 8.52 -18.95 33.55
CA ASP A 661 9.10 -19.79 32.48
C ASP A 661 10.16 -19.02 31.66
N HIS A 662 9.89 -17.76 31.35
CA HIS A 662 10.79 -16.89 30.59
C HIS A 662 12.11 -16.61 31.31
N ILE A 663 12.07 -16.28 32.61
CA ILE A 663 13.24 -15.93 33.42
C ILE A 663 13.78 -17.09 34.26
N LYS A 664 13.41 -18.33 33.93
CA LYS A 664 13.78 -19.51 34.70
C LYS A 664 15.29 -19.69 34.89
N PRO A 665 16.15 -19.50 33.87
CA PRO A 665 17.61 -19.60 34.04
C PRO A 665 18.15 -18.61 35.08
N GLU A 666 17.60 -17.40 35.12
CA GLU A 666 17.97 -16.30 36.01
C GLU A 666 17.57 -16.63 37.44
N LEU A 667 16.35 -17.13 37.65
CA LEU A 667 15.90 -17.56 38.98
C LEU A 667 16.77 -18.68 39.55
N ILE A 668 17.14 -19.65 38.70
CA ILE A 668 18.09 -20.70 39.07
C ILE A 668 19.44 -20.08 39.48
N HIS A 669 19.93 -19.11 38.70
CA HIS A 669 21.17 -18.40 39.01
C HIS A 669 21.12 -17.71 40.38
N TYR A 670 20.10 -16.87 40.60
CA TYR A 670 19.94 -16.09 41.83
C TYR A 670 19.79 -16.96 43.07
N ILE A 671 19.00 -18.05 42.98
CA ILE A 671 18.68 -18.89 44.14
C ILE A 671 19.83 -19.85 44.46
N GLN A 672 20.44 -20.48 43.45
CA GLN A 672 21.42 -21.55 43.67
C GLN A 672 22.87 -21.06 43.76
N TYR A 673 23.18 -19.95 43.10
CA TYR A 673 24.55 -19.47 42.96
C TYR A 673 24.79 -18.13 43.68
N GLU A 674 23.79 -17.24 43.73
CA GLU A 674 23.88 -15.98 44.51
C GLU A 674 23.29 -16.08 45.93
N ASN A 675 22.68 -17.22 46.30
CA ASN A 675 22.00 -17.43 47.58
C ASN A 675 20.90 -16.41 47.90
N CYS A 676 20.20 -15.88 46.89
CA CYS A 676 19.10 -14.95 47.08
C CYS A 676 17.89 -15.67 47.69
N LYS A 677 17.69 -15.51 49.01
CA LYS A 677 16.60 -16.19 49.76
C LYS A 677 15.23 -15.55 49.56
N ASP A 678 15.19 -14.32 49.05
CA ASP A 678 13.97 -13.50 48.96
C ASP A 678 12.90 -14.14 48.06
N PHE A 679 13.30 -14.95 47.09
CA PHE A 679 12.40 -15.66 46.18
C PHE A 679 11.80 -16.95 46.76
N GLN A 680 12.37 -17.52 47.83
CA GLN A 680 12.00 -18.87 48.29
C GLN A 680 10.56 -18.95 48.81
N LEU A 681 10.15 -18.00 49.66
CA LEU A 681 8.80 -17.98 50.23
C LEU A 681 7.74 -17.62 49.18
N PRO A 682 7.91 -16.57 48.35
CA PRO A 682 6.92 -16.21 47.35
C PRO A 682 6.72 -17.28 46.26
N LEU A 683 7.79 -17.95 45.80
CA LEU A 683 7.68 -19.05 44.83
C LEU A 683 6.95 -20.28 45.40
N LYS A 684 7.15 -20.59 46.68
CA LYS A 684 6.40 -21.66 47.35
C LYS A 684 4.91 -21.31 47.48
N LYS A 685 4.59 -20.05 47.82
CA LYS A 685 3.21 -19.55 47.83
C LYS A 685 2.56 -19.63 46.45
N LEU A 686 3.28 -19.25 45.38
CA LEU A 686 2.79 -19.36 44.00
C LEU A 686 2.37 -20.80 43.65
N ASN A 687 3.17 -21.80 44.05
CA ASN A 687 2.81 -23.20 43.83
C ASN A 687 1.52 -23.58 44.58
N GLN A 688 1.38 -23.19 45.84
CA GLN A 688 0.16 -23.43 46.62
C GLN A 688 -1.06 -22.78 45.96
N ILE A 689 -0.95 -21.51 45.57
CA ILE A 689 -2.00 -20.76 44.86
C ILE A 689 -2.38 -21.47 43.55
N TYR A 690 -1.40 -21.93 42.77
CA TYR A 690 -1.66 -22.67 41.55
C TYR A 690 -2.41 -23.99 41.81
N GLN A 691 -2.02 -24.79 42.81
CA GLN A 691 -2.70 -26.05 43.09
C GLN A 691 -4.18 -25.84 43.44
N THR A 692 -4.49 -24.77 44.18
CA THR A 692 -5.86 -24.44 44.58
C THR A 692 -6.70 -23.95 43.40
N ASN A 693 -6.11 -23.21 42.46
CA ASN A 693 -6.84 -22.54 41.37
C ASN A 693 -6.65 -23.18 40.00
N LYS A 694 -6.04 -24.37 39.94
CA LYS A 694 -5.69 -25.07 38.69
C LYS A 694 -6.87 -25.24 37.74
N GLN A 695 -8.01 -25.71 38.24
CA GLN A 695 -9.19 -25.97 37.41
C GLN A 695 -9.76 -24.68 36.80
N GLN A 696 -9.81 -23.60 37.57
CA GLN A 696 -10.29 -22.29 37.09
C GLN A 696 -9.39 -21.71 36.00
N LEU A 697 -8.06 -21.88 36.13
CA LEU A 697 -7.11 -21.50 35.09
C LEU A 697 -7.33 -22.32 33.81
N GLU A 698 -7.54 -23.63 33.93
CA GLU A 698 -7.82 -24.52 32.79
C GLU A 698 -9.14 -24.14 32.08
N GLU A 699 -10.20 -23.80 32.82
CA GLU A 699 -11.48 -23.33 32.27
C GLU A 699 -11.35 -21.97 31.57
N PHE A 700 -10.64 -21.02 32.18
CA PHE A 700 -10.38 -19.70 31.60
C PHE A 700 -9.68 -19.80 30.24
N LEU A 701 -8.66 -20.66 30.13
CA LEU A 701 -7.90 -20.87 28.89
C LEU A 701 -8.77 -21.52 27.79
N ASN A 702 -9.65 -22.44 28.17
CA ASN A 702 -10.57 -23.09 27.24
C ASN A 702 -11.66 -22.13 26.72
N ASN A 703 -12.09 -21.18 27.55
CA ASN A 703 -13.05 -20.15 27.16
C ASN A 703 -12.43 -19.06 26.27
N CYS A 704 -11.17 -18.68 26.51
CA CYS A 704 -10.43 -17.76 25.64
C CYS A 704 -10.19 -18.32 24.23
N LYS A 705 -10.04 -19.65 24.09
CA LYS A 705 -9.95 -20.33 22.78
C LYS A 705 -11.25 -20.29 21.98
N ARG A 706 -12.40 -20.17 22.63
CA ARG A 706 -13.73 -20.19 21.97
C ARG A 706 -14.15 -18.81 21.44
N THR A 707 -13.59 -17.73 21.98
CA THR A 707 -13.91 -16.34 21.63
C THR A 707 -13.01 -15.74 20.55
N THR A 708 -12.01 -16.48 20.07
CA THR A 708 -11.05 -16.07 19.04
C THR A 708 -11.24 -16.77 17.67
N ILE A 709 -12.42 -17.38 17.43
CA ILE A 709 -12.80 -18.01 16.14
C ILE A 709 -13.77 -17.10 15.38
#